data_AF-A0A7C6XBM8-F1
#
_entry.id   AF-A0A7C6XBM8-F1
#
_cell.length_a   1.000
_cell.length_b   1.000
_cell.length_c   1.000
_cell.angle_alpha   90.00
_cell.angle_beta   90.00
_cell.angle_gamma   90.00
#
_symmetry.space_group_name_H-M   'P 1'
#
loop_
_entity.id
_entity.type
_entity.pdbx_description
1 polymer ?
#
loop_
_entity_poly.entity_id
_entity_poly.type
_entity_poly.pdbx_seq_one_letter_code
_entity_poly.pdbx_strand_id
1 'polypeptide(L)'
;MILLALLVAMAGPAPAVAAETAPAPATLVDLREADAPTKLALACLQGIVNRGAERPVLYCVHTAQDRAWFDQVYAVRGFKPEEKTPAEAIVRFADRIKGEVLYDPAQPETVNLATALTGLEDALPVTAATRDASRKLVEDLTRFKERREACRWAVENLLPRCNQAKLAVLKPEQMGLRDYLVAEKILPVGLDPGVKEEAELLRTLLGKLEPGALLFWGERIGTPVETRALFVRDPGDAMPALARATATRLVPGADVANLSFHARVPAYAPLRQYKRLVEHHLASYVTFLFSGNGNLDFGLGRMSTLWDDAARGYLPLGWELHPLLAELAPALLSYYYVDAWWAGVDQFVMAPSGAGYLPPADPKAFEAFVAETNEAARRADLTALSVIDVSASDHDRPWARLALQPAVRGFLAAGTPLGPTLSLGKPLIGETVRVADVEKATEAILAAAAKQRFVLAVVDAEKLTPTDVAQIAAGLGRGIRVVTPYYFLDLLGERVFLDTVGPTMALAKLTKVTFSPREPGPDEPITVKATISGGVIDARVKYNINGSPDFTEPLAKIGDEYHATIPPTLRGGKLTFKVRVTDGLFRTTWSGECALDIKATDSDGDGLCDYHEELCGLDPKNKDTDSDGLFDANDTAPLVPFPRPEGVEGPIITAIATAPRTPPAAGKPMALRALVFDPTGVKEVTVKVTAGERDLGRGEMKQIGTTQVYEYPLPTLVAGQTITFTIGATNGAGKASLVTESVPVTVGIRIISPPTNTLIQRPTTIRIQAAGKVALVRVLLNGFEVARLAKPPYEYVWNPTQYDAATHEVMVEAFDEKGMLLDADAVYLRVPPKRR
;
A
#
# COMPACT_ATOMS: atom_id res chain seq x y z
N MET A 1 -30.54 -15.04 -23.10
CA MET A 1 -30.95 -15.32 -21.71
C MET A 1 -29.92 -16.11 -20.91
N ILE A 2 -29.20 -17.08 -21.50
CA ILE A 2 -28.15 -17.84 -20.80
C ILE A 2 -26.89 -17.00 -20.48
N LEU A 3 -26.58 -15.98 -21.29
CA LEU A 3 -25.45 -15.07 -21.06
C LEU A 3 -25.66 -14.08 -19.89
N LEU A 4 -26.91 -13.81 -19.51
CA LEU A 4 -27.24 -12.91 -18.40
C LEU A 4 -27.18 -13.63 -17.04
N ALA A 5 -27.38 -14.95 -17.03
CA ALA A 5 -27.26 -15.78 -15.84
C ALA A 5 -25.80 -16.01 -15.41
N LEU A 6 -24.83 -15.93 -16.34
CA LEU A 6 -23.40 -16.05 -16.04
C LEU A 6 -22.79 -14.79 -15.43
N LEU A 7 -23.35 -13.60 -15.67
CA LEU A 7 -22.89 -12.35 -15.06
C LEU A 7 -23.40 -12.14 -13.63
N VAL A 8 -24.57 -12.71 -13.29
CA VAL A 8 -25.08 -12.70 -11.91
C VAL A 8 -24.39 -13.76 -11.04
N ALA A 9 -23.87 -14.84 -11.63
CA ALA A 9 -23.09 -15.86 -10.92
C ALA A 9 -21.63 -15.46 -10.62
N MET A 10 -21.13 -14.33 -11.16
CA MET A 10 -19.78 -13.82 -10.92
C MET A 10 -19.71 -12.66 -9.92
N ALA A 11 -20.86 -12.17 -9.46
CA ALA A 11 -20.96 -11.40 -8.23
C ALA A 11 -21.23 -12.40 -7.10
N GLY A 12 -20.16 -13.01 -6.56
CA GLY A 12 -20.29 -13.63 -5.25
C GLY A 12 -20.86 -12.58 -4.28
N PRO A 13 -21.74 -12.96 -3.34
CA PRO A 13 -22.19 -12.01 -2.33
C PRO A 13 -20.95 -11.38 -1.71
N ALA A 14 -20.93 -10.05 -1.59
CA ALA A 14 -19.98 -9.39 -0.70
C ALA A 14 -20.07 -10.14 0.63
N PRO A 15 -18.95 -10.56 1.24
CA PRO A 15 -19.00 -11.13 2.57
C PRO A 15 -19.76 -10.12 3.43
N ALA A 16 -20.90 -10.56 3.98
CA ALA A 16 -21.62 -9.74 4.94
C ALA A 16 -20.60 -9.34 6.01
N VAL A 17 -20.47 -8.04 6.26
CA VAL A 17 -19.77 -7.53 7.44
C VAL A 17 -20.39 -8.30 8.60
N ALA A 18 -19.59 -9.15 9.24
CA ALA A 18 -20.08 -10.04 10.27
C ALA A 18 -20.60 -9.15 11.40
N ALA A 19 -21.93 -9.09 11.53
CA ALA A 19 -22.61 -8.38 12.60
C ALA A 19 -22.05 -8.82 13.96
N GLU A 20 -21.95 -7.84 14.87
CA GLU A 20 -21.55 -7.92 16.28
C GLU A 20 -21.57 -9.34 16.85
N THR A 21 -20.37 -9.84 17.12
CA THR A 21 -20.21 -11.04 17.94
C THR A 21 -19.38 -10.65 19.14
N ALA A 22 -19.84 -11.06 20.32
CA ALA A 22 -19.18 -10.78 21.58
C ALA A 22 -17.66 -11.00 21.50
N PRO A 23 -16.86 -10.18 22.20
CA PRO A 23 -15.41 -10.23 22.15
C PRO A 23 -14.90 -11.64 22.45
N ALA A 24 -14.13 -12.23 21.52
CA ALA A 24 -13.63 -13.58 21.65
C ALA A 24 -12.34 -13.57 22.49
N PRO A 25 -12.25 -14.36 23.58
CA PRO A 25 -10.99 -14.48 24.31
C PRO A 25 -9.95 -15.20 23.45
N ALA A 26 -8.76 -14.62 23.35
CA ALA A 26 -7.60 -15.24 22.71
C ALA A 26 -6.53 -15.49 23.78
N THR A 27 -6.11 -16.75 23.90
CA THR A 27 -4.97 -17.11 24.75
C THR A 27 -3.70 -16.59 24.10
N LEU A 28 -3.04 -15.65 24.77
CA LEU A 28 -1.79 -15.05 24.34
C LEU A 28 -0.63 -15.70 25.10
N VAL A 29 0.39 -16.17 24.38
CA VAL A 29 1.57 -16.80 24.99
C VAL A 29 2.83 -16.09 24.49
N ASP A 30 3.53 -15.43 25.40
CA ASP A 30 4.81 -14.79 25.08
C ASP A 30 5.93 -15.83 25.00
N LEU A 31 6.52 -15.95 23.82
CA LEU A 31 7.59 -16.89 23.52
C LEU A 31 8.93 -16.21 23.30
N ARG A 32 9.04 -14.87 23.39
CA ARG A 32 10.29 -14.15 23.04
C ARG A 32 11.50 -14.69 23.82
N GLU A 33 11.32 -14.86 25.12
CA GLU A 33 12.34 -15.36 26.07
C GLU A 33 12.31 -16.89 26.27
N ALA A 34 11.43 -17.62 25.59
CA ALA A 34 11.33 -19.07 25.72
C ALA A 34 12.49 -19.80 25.01
N ASP A 35 12.84 -20.99 25.51
CA ASP A 35 13.82 -21.88 24.85
C ASP A 35 13.28 -22.47 23.55
N ALA A 36 14.18 -23.00 22.71
CA ALA A 36 13.81 -23.53 21.39
C ALA A 36 12.80 -24.70 21.47
N PRO A 37 12.93 -25.68 22.39
CA PRO A 37 11.93 -26.73 22.55
C PRO A 37 10.54 -26.21 22.91
N THR A 38 10.45 -25.23 23.81
CA THR A 38 9.16 -24.60 24.17
C THR A 38 8.59 -23.83 22.99
N LYS A 39 9.41 -23.07 22.26
CA LYS A 39 8.99 -22.36 21.03
C LYS A 39 8.38 -23.32 20.00
N LEU A 40 9.05 -24.44 19.73
CA LEU A 40 8.55 -25.45 18.79
C LEU A 40 7.24 -26.07 19.26
N ALA A 41 7.17 -26.50 20.53
CA ALA A 41 5.98 -27.12 21.10
C ALA A 41 4.77 -26.18 21.02
N LEU A 42 4.93 -24.90 21.39
CA LEU A 42 3.83 -23.93 21.39
C LEU A 42 3.41 -23.49 19.99
N ALA A 43 4.35 -23.31 19.06
CA ALA A 43 4.01 -23.06 17.65
C ALA A 43 3.23 -24.23 17.04
N CYS A 44 3.65 -25.47 17.32
CA CYS A 44 2.90 -26.65 16.88
C CYS A 44 1.54 -26.77 17.58
N LEU A 45 1.44 -26.47 18.88
CA LEU A 45 0.16 -26.47 19.61
C LEU A 45 -0.81 -25.46 19.01
N GLN A 46 -0.34 -24.26 18.66
CA GLN A 46 -1.14 -23.25 17.98
C GLN A 46 -1.75 -23.79 16.69
N GLY A 47 -0.95 -24.48 15.88
CA GLY A 47 -1.44 -25.16 14.67
C GLY A 47 -2.52 -26.20 14.96
N ILE A 48 -2.38 -27.04 15.99
CA ILE A 48 -3.41 -28.02 16.39
C ILE A 48 -4.70 -27.30 16.78
N VAL A 49 -4.58 -26.28 17.62
CA VAL A 49 -5.71 -25.62 18.28
C VAL A 49 -6.53 -24.80 17.29
N ASN A 50 -5.87 -24.00 16.45
CA ASN A 50 -6.55 -23.12 15.48
C ASN A 50 -7.04 -23.88 14.23
N ARG A 51 -6.58 -25.10 13.99
CA ARG A 51 -7.02 -25.89 12.83
C ARG A 51 -8.49 -26.25 12.92
N GLY A 52 -9.24 -25.83 11.91
CA GLY A 52 -10.68 -26.09 11.79
C GLY A 52 -11.53 -25.36 12.84
N ALA A 53 -10.95 -24.42 13.59
CA ALA A 53 -11.69 -23.61 14.54
C ALA A 53 -12.53 -22.54 13.78
N GLU A 54 -13.75 -22.29 14.25
CA GLU A 54 -14.59 -21.21 13.71
C GLU A 54 -13.97 -19.83 13.98
N ARG A 55 -13.23 -19.70 15.10
CA ARG A 55 -12.41 -18.54 15.47
C ARG A 55 -11.08 -19.01 16.00
N PRO A 56 -9.98 -18.29 15.75
CA PRO A 56 -8.70 -18.66 16.31
C PRO A 56 -8.64 -18.28 17.80
N VAL A 57 -7.96 -19.08 18.61
CA VAL A 57 -8.00 -18.97 20.10
C VAL A 57 -6.64 -19.03 20.77
N LEU A 58 -5.57 -19.40 20.06
CA LEU A 58 -4.19 -19.37 20.56
C LEU A 58 -3.33 -18.52 19.63
N TYR A 59 -2.64 -17.53 20.20
CA TYR A 59 -1.71 -16.65 19.49
C TYR A 59 -0.37 -16.57 20.25
N CYS A 60 0.72 -16.88 19.57
CA CYS A 60 2.05 -16.95 20.12
C CYS A 60 2.86 -15.71 19.72
N VAL A 61 3.39 -15.00 20.71
CA VAL A 61 4.22 -13.81 20.47
C VAL A 61 5.67 -14.26 20.34
N HIS A 62 6.14 -14.40 19.09
CA HIS A 62 7.53 -14.76 18.79
C HIS A 62 8.46 -13.54 18.79
N THR A 63 7.91 -12.38 18.45
CA THR A 63 8.63 -11.12 18.27
C THR A 63 7.80 -9.95 18.82
N ALA A 64 8.42 -8.78 19.01
CA ALA A 64 7.69 -7.56 19.37
C ALA A 64 6.64 -7.18 18.32
N GLN A 65 6.89 -7.50 17.05
CA GLN A 65 5.97 -7.22 15.94
C GLN A 65 4.69 -8.07 16.04
N ASP A 66 4.79 -9.34 16.47
CA ASP A 66 3.60 -10.17 16.69
C ASP A 66 2.69 -9.56 17.76
N ARG A 67 3.29 -9.03 18.83
CA ARG A 67 2.53 -8.32 19.87
C ARG A 67 1.88 -7.07 19.32
N ALA A 68 2.63 -6.25 18.57
CA ALA A 68 2.10 -5.05 17.94
C ALA A 68 0.91 -5.38 17.01
N TRP A 69 1.02 -6.44 16.20
CA TRP A 69 -0.10 -6.88 15.37
C TRP A 69 -1.31 -7.33 16.16
N PHE A 70 -1.11 -8.06 17.25
CA PHE A 70 -2.21 -8.43 18.11
C PHE A 70 -2.93 -7.20 18.65
N ASP A 71 -2.18 -6.24 19.18
CA ASP A 71 -2.75 -5.05 19.78
C ASP A 71 -3.43 -4.16 18.71
N GLN A 72 -2.73 -3.82 17.61
CA GLN A 72 -3.21 -2.90 16.58
C GLN A 72 -4.31 -3.47 15.67
N VAL A 73 -4.36 -4.81 15.50
CA VAL A 73 -5.28 -5.42 14.52
C VAL A 73 -6.36 -6.26 15.19
N TYR A 74 -6.04 -7.00 16.24
CA TYR A 74 -6.99 -7.95 16.84
C TYR A 74 -7.65 -7.41 18.10
N ALA A 75 -6.89 -6.81 19.02
CA ALA A 75 -7.42 -6.33 20.28
C ALA A 75 -8.46 -5.23 20.07
N VAL A 76 -8.15 -4.28 19.18
CA VAL A 76 -9.06 -3.20 18.78
C VAL A 76 -10.35 -3.71 18.11
N ARG A 77 -10.34 -4.94 17.57
CA ARG A 77 -11.50 -5.59 16.94
C ARG A 77 -12.17 -6.61 17.85
N GLY A 78 -11.99 -6.48 19.16
CA GLY A 78 -12.69 -7.26 20.17
C GLY A 78 -12.04 -8.59 20.53
N PHE A 79 -10.83 -8.91 20.05
CA PHE A 79 -10.09 -10.04 20.61
C PHE A 79 -9.54 -9.68 22.00
N LYS A 80 -10.02 -10.34 23.05
CA LYS A 80 -9.55 -10.06 24.42
C LYS A 80 -8.32 -10.92 24.74
N PRO A 81 -7.14 -10.32 24.99
CA PRO A 81 -5.96 -11.09 25.34
C PRO A 81 -6.10 -11.73 26.72
N GLU A 82 -5.85 -13.03 26.80
CA GLU A 82 -5.69 -13.78 28.04
C GLU A 82 -4.26 -14.29 28.12
N GLU A 83 -3.40 -13.56 28.82
CA GLU A 83 -1.99 -13.92 29.00
C GLU A 83 -1.85 -15.26 29.74
N LYS A 84 -1.08 -16.18 29.15
CA LYS A 84 -0.77 -17.49 29.72
C LYS A 84 0.71 -17.81 29.55
N THR A 85 1.28 -18.46 30.56
CA THR A 85 2.59 -19.10 30.43
C THR A 85 2.50 -20.28 29.45
N PRO A 86 3.63 -20.71 28.84
CA PRO A 86 3.65 -21.89 27.97
C PRO A 86 3.05 -23.15 28.63
N ALA A 87 3.33 -23.39 29.91
CA ALA A 87 2.79 -24.53 30.65
C ALA A 87 1.27 -24.45 30.84
N GLU A 88 0.74 -23.27 31.19
CA GLU A 88 -0.70 -23.08 31.34
C GLU A 88 -1.44 -23.25 30.01
N ALA A 89 -0.84 -22.83 28.89
CA ALA A 89 -1.42 -23.03 27.56
C ALA A 89 -1.49 -24.53 27.18
N ILE A 90 -0.44 -25.31 27.45
CA ILE A 90 -0.45 -26.77 27.22
C ILE A 90 -1.53 -27.46 28.07
N VAL A 91 -1.70 -27.04 29.33
CA VAL A 91 -2.76 -27.56 30.21
C VAL A 91 -4.14 -27.17 29.69
N ARG A 92 -4.33 -25.91 29.28
CA ARG A 92 -5.61 -25.39 28.77
C ARG A 92 -6.10 -26.17 27.55
N PHE A 93 -5.20 -26.56 26.65
CA PHE A 93 -5.52 -27.25 25.40
C PHE A 93 -5.16 -28.74 25.45
N ALA A 94 -5.08 -29.34 26.63
CA ALA A 94 -4.69 -30.73 26.80
C ALA A 94 -5.61 -31.72 26.07
N ASP A 95 -6.90 -31.40 25.95
CA ASP A 95 -7.92 -32.17 25.22
C ASP A 95 -7.66 -32.24 23.71
N ARG A 96 -6.92 -31.28 23.17
CA ARG A 96 -6.55 -31.21 21.75
C ARG A 96 -5.29 -32.01 21.43
N ILE A 97 -4.55 -32.46 22.44
CA ILE A 97 -3.26 -33.17 22.29
C ILE A 97 -3.48 -34.68 22.49
N LYS A 98 -3.28 -35.47 21.44
CA LYS A 98 -3.54 -36.93 21.43
C LYS A 98 -2.33 -37.79 21.77
N GLY A 99 -1.16 -37.18 21.91
CA GLY A 99 0.08 -37.87 22.28
C GLY A 99 1.29 -36.96 22.16
N GLU A 100 2.47 -37.57 22.10
CA GLU A 100 3.74 -36.89 21.99
C GLU A 100 4.63 -37.52 20.91
N VAL A 101 5.47 -36.71 20.27
CA VAL A 101 6.50 -37.14 19.33
C VAL A 101 7.85 -36.80 19.92
N LEU A 102 8.68 -37.81 20.18
CA LEU A 102 10.01 -37.61 20.74
C LEU A 102 10.99 -37.25 19.62
N TYR A 103 11.68 -36.12 19.77
CA TYR A 103 12.71 -35.66 18.83
C TYR A 103 13.99 -35.25 19.57
N ASP A 104 15.07 -35.10 18.81
CA ASP A 104 16.37 -34.67 19.32
C ASP A 104 16.77 -33.33 18.69
N PRO A 105 16.82 -32.22 19.45
CA PRO A 105 17.26 -30.92 18.93
C PRO A 105 18.68 -30.94 18.34
N ALA A 106 19.54 -31.87 18.77
CA ALA A 106 20.88 -32.05 18.22
C ALA A 106 20.91 -32.80 16.88
N GLN A 107 19.76 -33.35 16.45
CA GLN A 107 19.54 -33.96 15.15
C GLN A 107 18.51 -33.12 14.38
N PRO A 108 18.95 -32.09 13.64
CA PRO A 108 18.07 -31.04 13.15
C PRO A 108 16.91 -31.54 12.28
N GLU A 109 17.08 -32.66 11.54
CA GLU A 109 15.98 -33.23 10.76
C GLU A 109 14.81 -33.73 11.59
N THR A 110 15.06 -34.21 12.81
CA THR A 110 13.99 -34.72 13.68
C THR A 110 13.02 -33.61 14.09
N VAL A 111 13.45 -32.33 14.08
CA VAL A 111 12.60 -31.16 14.35
C VAL A 111 11.51 -30.99 13.29
N ASN A 112 11.91 -31.10 12.01
CA ASN A 112 10.99 -31.04 10.88
C ASN A 112 10.02 -32.23 10.89
N LEU A 113 10.54 -33.44 11.10
CA LEU A 113 9.70 -34.63 11.17
C LEU A 113 8.71 -34.59 12.35
N ALA A 114 9.13 -34.07 13.50
CA ALA A 114 8.27 -33.89 14.65
C ALA A 114 7.11 -32.93 14.32
N THR A 115 7.41 -31.80 13.68
CA THR A 115 6.41 -30.84 13.20
C THR A 115 5.38 -31.51 12.28
N ALA A 116 5.84 -32.31 11.30
CA ALA A 116 4.97 -33.01 10.37
C ALA A 116 4.04 -34.01 11.08
N LEU A 117 4.59 -34.83 11.98
CA LEU A 117 3.83 -35.79 12.77
C LEU A 117 2.85 -35.11 13.72
N THR A 118 3.20 -33.95 14.28
CA THR A 118 2.27 -33.16 15.07
C THR A 118 1.04 -32.76 14.26
N GLY A 119 1.21 -32.34 13.01
CA GLY A 119 0.10 -32.06 12.10
C GLY A 119 -0.75 -33.30 11.78
N LEU A 120 -0.13 -34.47 11.62
CA LEU A 120 -0.82 -35.69 11.23
C LEU A 120 -1.56 -36.38 12.39
N GLU A 121 -0.98 -36.33 13.60
CA GLU A 121 -1.37 -37.19 14.73
C GLU A 121 -1.88 -36.40 15.96
N ASP A 122 -1.84 -35.07 15.90
CA ASP A 122 -2.16 -34.17 17.03
C ASP A 122 -1.27 -34.44 18.25
N ALA A 123 -0.02 -34.78 17.98
CA ALA A 123 0.95 -35.20 18.98
C ALA A 123 2.02 -34.13 19.17
N LEU A 124 2.15 -33.62 20.40
CA LEU A 124 3.04 -32.50 20.71
C LEU A 124 4.52 -32.91 20.56
N PRO A 125 5.38 -32.10 19.93
CA PRO A 125 6.81 -32.42 19.83
C PRO A 125 7.48 -32.18 21.18
N VAL A 126 8.19 -33.19 21.69
CA VAL A 126 8.88 -33.14 22.99
C VAL A 126 10.31 -33.67 22.89
N THR A 127 11.18 -33.18 23.76
CA THR A 127 12.52 -33.75 23.97
C THR A 127 12.48 -34.79 25.08
N ALA A 128 13.57 -35.53 25.27
CA ALA A 128 13.68 -36.46 26.40
C ALA A 128 13.48 -35.77 27.76
N ALA A 129 13.85 -34.49 27.87
CA ALA A 129 13.72 -33.72 29.10
C ALA A 129 12.29 -33.20 29.37
N THR A 130 11.51 -32.98 28.32
CA THR A 130 10.16 -32.38 28.42
C THR A 130 9.02 -33.38 28.22
N ARG A 131 9.35 -34.66 28.01
CA ARG A 131 8.39 -35.74 27.77
C ARG A 131 7.52 -36.01 28.99
N ASP A 132 6.20 -36.08 28.79
CA ASP A 132 5.25 -36.51 29.80
C ASP A 132 4.98 -38.01 29.68
N ALA A 133 5.51 -38.80 30.63
CA ALA A 133 5.35 -40.25 30.63
C ALA A 133 3.88 -40.72 30.71
N SER A 134 2.94 -39.85 31.11
CA SER A 134 1.51 -40.17 31.12
C SER A 134 0.86 -40.09 29.73
N ARG A 135 1.49 -39.42 28.76
CA ARG A 135 0.98 -39.29 27.39
C ARG A 135 1.49 -40.40 26.49
N LYS A 136 0.67 -40.79 25.51
CA LYS A 136 1.04 -41.78 24.51
C LYS A 136 2.20 -41.26 23.67
N LEU A 137 3.31 -41.98 23.65
CA LEU A 137 4.35 -41.78 22.64
C LEU A 137 3.85 -42.29 21.29
N VAL A 138 3.66 -41.37 20.34
CA VAL A 138 3.20 -41.68 18.99
C VAL A 138 4.35 -42.15 18.12
N GLU A 139 5.49 -41.47 18.21
CA GLU A 139 6.68 -41.82 17.44
C GLU A 139 7.97 -41.40 18.16
N ASP A 140 9.02 -42.22 18.01
CA ASP A 140 10.37 -41.93 18.46
C ASP A 140 11.28 -41.67 17.26
N LEU A 141 11.58 -40.39 17.02
CA LEU A 141 12.44 -39.95 15.92
C LEU A 141 13.92 -39.99 16.28
N THR A 142 14.28 -40.21 17.54
CA THR A 142 15.70 -40.28 17.99
C THR A 142 16.41 -41.54 17.51
N ARG A 143 15.66 -42.50 16.94
CA ARG A 143 16.18 -43.74 16.34
C ARG A 143 17.06 -43.52 15.11
N PHE A 144 16.87 -42.40 14.39
CA PHE A 144 17.59 -42.14 13.15
C PHE A 144 19.05 -41.81 13.47
N LYS A 145 19.98 -42.34 12.66
CA LYS A 145 21.42 -42.10 12.83
C LYS A 145 21.97 -41.13 11.80
N GLU A 146 21.33 -41.07 10.63
CA GLU A 146 21.70 -40.17 9.55
C GLU A 146 20.51 -39.34 9.08
N ARG A 147 20.77 -38.06 8.80
CA ARG A 147 19.83 -37.11 8.17
C ARG A 147 19.12 -37.69 6.94
N ARG A 148 19.85 -38.37 6.05
CA ARG A 148 19.29 -38.94 4.81
C ARG A 148 18.29 -40.07 5.06
N GLU A 149 18.51 -40.87 6.10
CA GLU A 149 17.61 -41.95 6.49
C GLU A 149 16.27 -41.35 6.96
N ALA A 150 16.34 -40.33 7.82
CA ALA A 150 15.17 -39.61 8.32
C ALA A 150 14.36 -38.97 7.17
N CYS A 151 15.04 -38.29 6.23
CA CYS A 151 14.38 -37.68 5.07
C CYS A 151 13.73 -38.71 4.14
N ARG A 152 14.40 -39.85 3.86
CA ARG A 152 13.82 -40.91 3.03
C ARG A 152 12.59 -41.53 3.70
N TRP A 153 12.66 -41.79 5.00
CA TRP A 153 11.53 -42.29 5.76
C TRP A 153 10.34 -41.32 5.71
N ALA A 154 10.59 -40.01 5.79
CA ALA A 154 9.56 -38.99 5.68
C ALA A 154 8.85 -39.02 4.31
N VAL A 155 9.61 -39.18 3.23
CA VAL A 155 9.08 -39.30 1.86
C VAL A 155 8.15 -40.52 1.73
N GLU A 156 8.51 -41.62 2.36
CA GLU A 156 7.79 -42.90 2.23
C GLU A 156 6.57 -42.98 3.15
N ASN A 157 6.67 -42.43 4.37
CA ASN A 157 5.69 -42.66 5.44
C ASN A 157 4.85 -41.42 5.78
N LEU A 158 5.39 -40.21 5.61
CA LEU A 158 4.70 -38.97 5.96
C LEU A 158 4.10 -38.28 4.74
N LEU A 159 4.87 -38.11 3.66
CA LEU A 159 4.43 -37.37 2.48
C LEU A 159 3.07 -37.84 1.92
N PRO A 160 2.76 -39.15 1.76
CA PRO A 160 1.47 -39.59 1.23
C PRO A 160 0.26 -39.20 2.09
N ARG A 161 0.50 -38.82 3.34
CA ARG A 161 -0.53 -38.43 4.32
C ARG A 161 -0.61 -36.91 4.50
N CYS A 162 0.37 -36.18 4.00
CA CYS A 162 0.46 -34.73 4.07
C CYS A 162 -0.32 -34.05 2.94
N ASN A 163 -0.42 -32.73 3.01
CA ASN A 163 -0.95 -31.89 1.95
C ASN A 163 -0.16 -32.10 0.65
N GLN A 164 -0.86 -32.38 -0.47
CA GLN A 164 -0.22 -32.60 -1.78
C GLN A 164 -0.11 -31.32 -2.63
N ALA A 165 -0.76 -30.24 -2.21
CA ALA A 165 -0.74 -28.94 -2.88
C ALA A 165 0.23 -27.94 -2.25
N LYS A 166 0.89 -28.29 -1.14
CA LYS A 166 1.79 -27.42 -0.38
C LYS A 166 2.97 -28.22 0.19
N LEU A 167 4.18 -27.66 0.15
CA LEU A 167 5.37 -28.18 0.83
C LEU A 167 6.19 -27.00 1.38
N ALA A 168 7.02 -27.25 2.41
CA ALA A 168 7.90 -26.23 2.97
C ALA A 168 9.35 -26.73 3.04
N VAL A 169 10.28 -25.92 2.54
CA VAL A 169 11.73 -26.11 2.71
C VAL A 169 12.18 -25.11 3.76
N LEU A 170 12.48 -25.58 4.96
CA LEU A 170 12.84 -24.73 6.11
C LEU A 170 13.94 -25.36 6.95
N LYS A 171 14.74 -24.46 7.53
CA LYS A 171 15.74 -24.82 8.50
C LYS A 171 15.05 -25.27 9.80
N PRO A 172 15.62 -26.24 10.52
CA PRO A 172 15.11 -26.70 11.80
C PRO A 172 14.93 -25.57 12.84
N GLU A 173 15.74 -24.53 12.77
CA GLU A 173 15.72 -23.38 13.70
C GLU A 173 14.62 -22.36 13.36
N GLN A 174 14.05 -22.40 12.14
CA GLN A 174 12.97 -21.50 11.73
C GLN A 174 11.67 -21.92 12.43
N MET A 175 11.14 -21.02 13.26
CA MET A 175 9.97 -21.26 14.09
C MET A 175 8.68 -20.66 13.52
N GLY A 176 8.77 -19.60 12.71
CA GLY A 176 7.61 -18.80 12.30
C GLY A 176 6.50 -19.63 11.67
N LEU A 177 6.79 -20.33 10.56
CA LEU A 177 5.75 -20.99 9.77
C LEU A 177 5.14 -22.26 10.44
N ARG A 178 5.72 -22.73 11.55
CA ARG A 178 5.43 -24.06 12.15
C ARG A 178 3.96 -24.26 12.49
N ASP A 179 3.29 -23.22 12.98
CA ASP A 179 1.86 -23.27 13.32
C ASP A 179 0.99 -23.57 12.10
N TYR A 180 1.29 -22.92 10.98
CA TYR A 180 0.59 -23.13 9.71
C TYR A 180 0.91 -24.49 9.09
N LEU A 181 2.16 -24.96 9.19
CA LEU A 181 2.52 -26.30 8.70
C LEU A 181 1.71 -27.39 9.41
N VAL A 182 1.54 -27.28 10.73
CA VAL A 182 0.71 -28.19 11.52
C VAL A 182 -0.77 -28.05 11.18
N ALA A 183 -1.27 -26.82 11.05
CA ALA A 183 -2.67 -26.55 10.74
C ALA A 183 -3.09 -27.10 9.36
N GLU A 184 -2.22 -26.99 8.36
CA GLU A 184 -2.49 -27.41 6.99
C GLU A 184 -1.92 -28.80 6.65
N LYS A 185 -1.29 -29.47 7.61
CA LYS A 185 -0.62 -30.77 7.46
C LYS A 185 0.41 -30.77 6.33
N ILE A 186 1.21 -29.70 6.26
CA ILE A 186 2.26 -29.50 5.25
C ILE A 186 3.53 -30.19 5.72
N LEU A 187 4.25 -30.87 4.82
CA LEU A 187 5.53 -31.49 5.14
C LEU A 187 6.66 -30.44 5.13
N PRO A 188 7.30 -30.14 6.28
CA PRO A 188 8.59 -29.47 6.34
C PRO A 188 9.75 -30.42 5.95
N VAL A 189 10.70 -29.93 5.16
CA VAL A 189 11.96 -30.62 4.87
C VAL A 189 13.15 -29.66 5.03
N GLY A 190 14.27 -30.17 5.52
CA GLY A 190 15.49 -29.36 5.74
C GLY A 190 16.50 -29.39 4.59
N LEU A 191 16.18 -29.97 3.45
CA LEU A 191 17.14 -30.29 2.38
C LEU A 191 17.74 -29.03 1.73
N ASP A 192 19.08 -29.02 1.58
CA ASP A 192 19.85 -27.94 0.97
C ASP A 192 19.94 -28.14 -0.56
N PRO A 193 19.32 -27.25 -1.36
CA PRO A 193 19.37 -27.32 -2.82
C PRO A 193 20.76 -27.03 -3.41
N GLY A 194 21.69 -26.46 -2.64
CA GLY A 194 23.09 -26.26 -3.03
C GLY A 194 23.93 -27.55 -2.96
N VAL A 195 23.47 -28.57 -2.23
CA VAL A 195 24.11 -29.89 -2.13
C VAL A 195 23.48 -30.83 -3.16
N LYS A 196 24.28 -31.31 -4.12
CA LYS A 196 23.81 -32.09 -5.27
C LYS A 196 22.91 -33.27 -4.88
N GLU A 197 23.31 -34.06 -3.88
CA GLU A 197 22.56 -35.23 -3.44
C GLU A 197 21.25 -34.86 -2.74
N GLU A 198 21.21 -33.77 -1.99
CA GLU A 198 20.01 -33.27 -1.32
C GLU A 198 19.05 -32.61 -2.33
N ALA A 199 19.58 -31.91 -3.34
CA ALA A 199 18.81 -31.35 -4.44
C ALA A 199 18.09 -32.44 -5.27
N GLU A 200 18.72 -33.59 -5.54
CA GLU A 200 18.07 -34.69 -6.27
C GLU A 200 16.95 -35.35 -5.44
N LEU A 201 17.14 -35.45 -4.12
CA LEU A 201 16.08 -35.91 -3.22
C LEU A 201 14.91 -34.92 -3.18
N LEU A 202 15.21 -33.61 -3.08
CA LEU A 202 14.21 -32.56 -3.12
C LEU A 202 13.46 -32.55 -4.46
N ARG A 203 14.15 -32.75 -5.58
CA ARG A 203 13.52 -32.91 -6.90
C ARG A 203 12.55 -34.10 -6.93
N THR A 204 12.96 -35.23 -6.35
CA THR A 204 12.11 -36.43 -6.26
C THR A 204 10.87 -36.18 -5.40
N LEU A 205 11.02 -35.44 -4.30
CA LEU A 205 9.92 -35.03 -3.42
C LEU A 205 8.92 -34.12 -4.15
N LEU A 206 9.43 -33.03 -4.74
CA LEU A 206 8.62 -32.04 -5.44
C LEU A 206 7.90 -32.65 -6.65
N GLY A 207 8.54 -33.60 -7.35
CA GLY A 207 7.92 -34.33 -8.47
C GLY A 207 6.75 -35.24 -8.09
N LYS A 208 6.48 -35.47 -6.79
CA LYS A 208 5.30 -36.18 -6.30
C LYS A 208 4.12 -35.26 -5.98
N LEU A 209 4.33 -33.94 -5.93
CA LEU A 209 3.28 -32.96 -5.65
C LEU A 209 2.44 -32.70 -6.89
N GLU A 210 1.28 -32.07 -6.68
CA GLU A 210 0.45 -31.60 -7.79
C GLU A 210 1.16 -30.48 -8.57
N PRO A 211 1.08 -30.44 -9.91
CA PRO A 211 1.55 -29.30 -10.68
C PRO A 211 0.91 -28.00 -10.19
N GLY A 212 1.73 -26.97 -9.93
CA GLY A 212 1.29 -25.70 -9.35
C GLY A 212 1.24 -25.68 -7.81
N ALA A 213 1.68 -26.75 -7.12
CA ALA A 213 1.79 -26.77 -5.66
C ALA A 213 2.65 -25.60 -5.13
N LEU A 214 2.26 -25.06 -3.98
CA LEU A 214 2.99 -23.99 -3.30
C LEU A 214 4.19 -24.56 -2.55
N LEU A 215 5.34 -23.94 -2.74
CA LEU A 215 6.59 -24.26 -2.08
C LEU A 215 7.02 -23.07 -1.22
N PHE A 216 6.79 -23.18 0.09
CA PHE A 216 7.25 -22.20 1.05
C PHE A 216 8.75 -22.37 1.29
N TRP A 217 9.50 -21.27 1.24
CA TRP A 217 10.94 -21.31 1.45
C TRP A 217 11.48 -20.00 2.02
N GLY A 218 12.80 -19.93 2.18
CA GLY A 218 13.53 -18.67 2.29
C GLY A 218 13.52 -18.07 3.68
N GLU A 219 14.33 -17.04 3.84
CA GLU A 219 14.58 -16.36 5.11
C GLU A 219 13.66 -15.17 5.31
N ARG A 220 13.56 -14.73 6.57
CA ARG A 220 13.02 -13.42 6.92
C ARG A 220 13.80 -12.28 6.21
N ILE A 221 13.08 -11.22 5.81
CA ILE A 221 13.71 -9.99 5.30
C ILE A 221 14.56 -9.36 6.40
N GLY A 222 15.77 -8.94 6.05
CA GLY A 222 16.74 -8.37 7.00
C GLY A 222 17.57 -9.40 7.79
N THR A 223 17.42 -10.71 7.55
CA THR A 223 18.32 -11.72 8.13
C THR A 223 19.76 -11.47 7.65
N PRO A 224 20.76 -11.33 8.57
CA PRO A 224 22.16 -11.07 8.23
C PRO A 224 22.71 -12.09 7.25
N VAL A 225 23.48 -11.62 6.26
CA VAL A 225 24.02 -12.47 5.18
C VAL A 225 24.86 -13.63 5.74
N GLU A 226 25.53 -13.42 6.87
CA GLU A 226 26.36 -14.40 7.55
C GLU A 226 25.52 -15.53 8.18
N THR A 227 24.27 -15.24 8.57
CA THR A 227 23.30 -16.22 9.09
C THR A 227 22.45 -16.89 7.99
N ARG A 228 22.49 -16.37 6.76
CA ARG A 228 21.91 -17.04 5.57
C ARG A 228 22.63 -18.36 5.22
N ALA A 229 23.68 -18.73 5.96
CA ALA A 229 24.67 -19.80 5.72
C ALA A 229 24.19 -21.28 5.60
N LEU A 230 22.90 -21.56 5.46
CA LEU A 230 22.44 -22.83 4.84
C LEU A 230 22.19 -22.64 3.33
N PHE A 231 22.30 -21.40 2.85
CA PHE A 231 22.39 -20.97 1.47
C PHE A 231 23.70 -20.19 1.30
N VAL A 232 24.84 -20.87 1.52
CA VAL A 232 26.17 -20.29 1.31
C VAL A 232 26.38 -20.13 -0.20
N ARG A 233 26.29 -18.89 -0.67
CA ARG A 233 26.12 -18.45 -2.07
C ARG A 233 24.66 -18.45 -2.47
N ASP A 234 24.25 -17.32 -3.03
CA ASP A 234 22.96 -17.12 -3.67
C ASP A 234 22.48 -18.42 -4.35
N PRO A 235 21.45 -19.10 -3.82
CA PRO A 235 20.84 -20.26 -4.47
C PRO A 235 20.04 -19.82 -5.71
N GLY A 236 20.27 -18.60 -6.22
CA GLY A 236 19.52 -17.85 -7.21
C GLY A 236 19.13 -18.63 -8.46
N ASP A 237 19.84 -19.72 -8.78
CA ASP A 237 19.42 -20.65 -9.82
C ASP A 237 18.89 -22.00 -9.32
N ALA A 238 19.34 -22.53 -8.17
CA ALA A 238 19.04 -23.92 -7.77
C ALA A 238 17.57 -24.12 -7.41
N MET A 239 17.03 -23.23 -6.59
CA MET A 239 15.68 -23.32 -6.05
C MET A 239 14.65 -22.92 -7.14
N PRO A 240 14.87 -21.85 -7.94
CA PRO A 240 14.13 -21.61 -9.18
C PRO A 240 14.23 -22.74 -10.21
N ALA A 241 15.41 -23.37 -10.40
CA ALA A 241 15.55 -24.50 -11.32
C ALA A 241 14.77 -25.73 -10.87
N LEU A 242 14.73 -26.02 -9.57
CA LEU A 242 13.91 -27.10 -9.00
C LEU A 242 12.42 -26.82 -9.22
N ALA A 243 11.98 -25.60 -8.96
CA ALA A 243 10.60 -25.19 -9.19
C ALA A 243 10.20 -25.31 -10.65
N ARG A 244 11.10 -24.90 -11.56
CA ARG A 244 10.93 -25.07 -13.00
C ARG A 244 10.83 -26.54 -13.38
N ALA A 245 11.72 -27.39 -12.86
CA ALA A 245 11.77 -28.82 -13.19
C ALA A 245 10.56 -29.61 -12.67
N THR A 246 9.84 -29.08 -11.67
CA THR A 246 8.73 -29.77 -10.99
C THR A 246 7.40 -29.03 -11.09
N ALA A 247 7.37 -27.90 -11.79
CA ALA A 247 6.21 -27.04 -11.97
C ALA A 247 5.58 -26.55 -10.65
N THR A 248 6.38 -26.32 -9.60
CA THR A 248 5.90 -25.78 -8.31
C THR A 248 6.03 -24.26 -8.26
N ARG A 249 5.15 -23.60 -7.49
CA ARG A 249 5.14 -22.15 -7.28
C ARG A 249 5.88 -21.78 -6.01
N LEU A 250 6.79 -20.83 -6.11
CA LEU A 250 7.67 -20.43 -5.03
C LEU A 250 7.05 -19.30 -4.22
N VAL A 251 7.05 -19.46 -2.90
CA VAL A 251 6.55 -18.47 -1.94
C VAL A 251 7.63 -18.25 -0.88
N PRO A 252 8.47 -17.21 -1.01
CA PRO A 252 9.37 -16.83 0.05
C PRO A 252 8.57 -16.38 1.28
N GLY A 253 8.95 -16.86 2.47
CA GLY A 253 8.25 -16.57 3.73
C GLY A 253 8.26 -17.69 4.77
N ALA A 254 9.31 -18.52 4.83
CA ALA A 254 9.36 -19.64 5.79
C ALA A 254 9.50 -19.22 7.26
N ASP A 255 9.64 -17.92 7.54
CA ASP A 255 9.68 -17.34 8.89
C ASP A 255 8.42 -16.54 9.28
N VAL A 256 7.38 -16.54 8.46
CA VAL A 256 6.12 -15.86 8.82
C VAL A 256 5.44 -16.61 9.95
N ALA A 257 5.24 -15.93 11.08
CA ALA A 257 4.56 -16.47 12.24
C ALA A 257 3.03 -16.31 12.18
N ASN A 258 2.35 -17.08 13.02
CA ASN A 258 0.94 -16.88 13.37
C ASN A 258 -0.09 -17.02 12.24
N LEU A 259 0.27 -17.61 11.10
CA LEU A 259 -0.65 -17.75 9.96
C LEU A 259 -1.86 -18.64 10.28
N SER A 260 -1.76 -19.61 11.18
CA SER A 260 -2.92 -20.41 11.61
C SER A 260 -3.96 -19.57 12.37
N PHE A 261 -3.54 -18.46 12.98
CA PHE A 261 -4.42 -17.47 13.59
C PHE A 261 -4.86 -16.44 12.55
N HIS A 262 -3.92 -15.79 11.87
CA HIS A 262 -4.16 -14.70 10.92
C HIS A 262 -5.15 -15.10 9.81
N ALA A 263 -5.03 -16.32 9.27
CA ALA A 263 -5.89 -16.82 8.19
C ALA A 263 -7.35 -17.07 8.62
N ARG A 264 -7.63 -17.09 9.93
CA ARG A 264 -8.97 -17.31 10.49
C ARG A 264 -9.68 -16.03 10.89
N VAL A 265 -9.00 -14.89 10.82
CA VAL A 265 -9.61 -13.57 11.06
C VAL A 265 -9.94 -12.94 9.72
N PRO A 266 -11.22 -12.77 9.36
CA PRO A 266 -11.61 -12.23 8.06
C PRO A 266 -11.15 -10.78 7.88
N ALA A 267 -11.11 -10.32 6.62
CA ALA A 267 -11.01 -8.90 6.32
C ALA A 267 -12.19 -8.16 6.95
N TYR A 268 -11.92 -7.08 7.68
CA TYR A 268 -12.95 -6.25 8.29
C TYR A 268 -13.40 -5.12 7.37
N ALA A 269 -12.57 -4.75 6.39
CA ALA A 269 -12.92 -3.81 5.32
C ALA A 269 -12.78 -4.50 3.95
N PRO A 270 -13.49 -4.03 2.91
CA PRO A 270 -13.26 -4.51 1.55
C PRO A 270 -11.79 -4.36 1.15
N LEU A 271 -11.18 -5.43 0.63
CA LEU A 271 -9.83 -5.39 0.09
C LEU A 271 -9.82 -4.65 -1.26
N ARG A 272 -9.92 -3.31 -1.21
CA ARG A 272 -9.93 -2.40 -2.36
C ARG A 272 -8.96 -1.24 -2.16
N GLN A 273 -8.20 -0.93 -3.21
CA GLN A 273 -7.32 0.22 -3.26
C GLN A 273 -8.03 1.42 -3.90
N TYR A 274 -7.92 2.59 -3.26
CA TYR A 274 -8.42 3.84 -3.81
C TYR A 274 -7.34 4.57 -4.60
N LYS A 275 -7.70 5.04 -5.80
CA LYS A 275 -6.73 5.52 -6.79
C LYS A 275 -6.85 7.02 -6.92
N ARG A 276 -5.85 7.77 -6.49
CA ARG A 276 -5.81 9.22 -6.66
C ARG A 276 -5.61 9.60 -8.12
N LEU A 277 -6.36 10.59 -8.60
CA LEU A 277 -6.12 11.21 -9.89
C LEU A 277 -5.02 12.26 -9.74
N VAL A 278 -3.92 12.09 -10.47
CA VAL A 278 -2.98 13.17 -10.74
C VAL A 278 -3.26 13.66 -12.17
N GLU A 279 -3.27 14.96 -12.39
CA GLU A 279 -3.52 15.52 -13.73
C GLU A 279 -2.27 15.38 -14.60
N HIS A 280 -2.47 15.24 -15.92
CA HIS A 280 -1.35 14.99 -16.84
C HIS A 280 -0.55 16.28 -17.04
N HIS A 281 0.72 16.21 -16.67
CA HIS A 281 1.71 17.25 -16.96
C HIS A 281 2.76 16.61 -17.90
N LEU A 282 3.23 17.22 -18.99
CA LEU A 282 4.22 16.54 -19.87
C LEU A 282 5.64 16.43 -19.26
N ALA A 283 5.76 16.41 -17.92
CA ALA A 283 6.97 16.11 -17.17
C ALA A 283 7.45 14.65 -17.33
N SER A 284 8.69 14.38 -16.92
CA SER A 284 9.18 13.03 -16.65
C SER A 284 8.56 12.52 -15.35
N TYR A 285 8.24 11.23 -15.28
CA TYR A 285 7.57 10.60 -14.16
C TYR A 285 8.50 9.61 -13.47
N VAL A 286 8.52 9.66 -12.15
CA VAL A 286 9.19 8.69 -11.29
C VAL A 286 8.12 8.01 -10.42
N THR A 287 8.16 6.69 -10.34
CA THR A 287 7.45 5.95 -9.29
C THR A 287 8.49 5.27 -8.41
N PHE A 288 8.35 5.45 -7.09
CA PHE A 288 9.11 4.69 -6.11
C PHE A 288 8.33 3.44 -5.72
N LEU A 289 8.99 2.28 -5.72
CA LEU A 289 8.39 1.00 -5.34
C LEU A 289 9.26 0.32 -4.29
N PHE A 290 8.80 0.28 -3.04
CA PHE A 290 9.40 -0.53 -1.99
C PHE A 290 9.21 -2.00 -2.32
N SER A 291 10.32 -2.70 -2.55
CA SER A 291 10.31 -4.12 -2.92
C SER A 291 10.60 -5.01 -1.71
N GLY A 292 9.70 -5.97 -1.49
CA GLY A 292 9.88 -7.07 -0.56
C GLY A 292 10.47 -8.32 -1.24
N ASN A 293 10.93 -8.21 -2.50
CA ASN A 293 11.47 -9.30 -3.32
C ASN A 293 10.55 -10.56 -3.35
N GLY A 294 9.23 -10.36 -3.36
CA GLY A 294 8.27 -11.47 -3.36
C GLY A 294 8.06 -12.16 -2.01
N ASN A 295 8.68 -11.70 -0.92
CA ASN A 295 8.57 -12.35 0.38
C ASN A 295 7.24 -12.04 1.07
N LEU A 296 6.53 -13.10 1.47
CA LEU A 296 5.29 -13.03 2.24
C LEU A 296 5.50 -12.32 3.59
N ASP A 297 6.68 -12.50 4.22
CA ASP A 297 7.01 -11.84 5.49
C ASP A 297 7.11 -10.33 5.37
N PHE A 298 7.35 -9.77 4.18
CA PHE A 298 7.47 -8.33 4.03
C PHE A 298 6.27 -7.59 4.64
N GLY A 299 5.05 -8.04 4.32
CA GLY A 299 3.82 -7.44 4.82
C GLY A 299 3.54 -7.67 6.31
N LEU A 300 4.05 -8.73 6.93
CA LEU A 300 3.88 -9.00 8.37
C LEU A 300 5.10 -8.56 9.21
N GLY A 301 6.20 -8.22 8.57
CA GLY A 301 7.48 -7.92 9.21
C GLY A 301 7.96 -6.52 8.86
N ARG A 302 9.00 -6.45 8.03
CA ARG A 302 9.74 -5.19 7.75
C ARG A 302 8.84 -4.05 7.29
N MET A 303 7.81 -4.33 6.50
CA MET A 303 6.91 -3.28 6.00
C MET A 303 6.19 -2.56 7.14
N SER A 304 5.78 -3.24 8.22
CA SER A 304 5.13 -2.57 9.36
C SER A 304 6.00 -1.45 9.91
N THR A 305 7.29 -1.70 10.10
CA THR A 305 8.22 -0.67 10.61
C THR A 305 8.40 0.49 9.62
N LEU A 306 8.38 0.20 8.32
CA LEU A 306 8.43 1.23 7.29
C LEU A 306 7.10 2.00 7.17
N TRP A 307 6.00 1.34 7.52
CA TRP A 307 4.65 1.88 7.48
C TRP A 307 4.43 2.93 8.57
N ASP A 308 5.13 2.80 9.69
CA ASP A 308 5.11 3.75 10.81
C ASP A 308 6.09 4.95 10.62
N ASP A 309 6.78 5.05 9.48
CA ASP A 309 7.72 6.14 9.21
C ASP A 309 7.00 7.49 9.08
N ALA A 310 7.51 8.50 9.79
CA ALA A 310 6.89 9.83 9.86
C ALA A 310 6.83 10.58 8.51
N ALA A 311 7.64 10.22 7.52
CA ALA A 311 7.60 10.80 6.18
C ALA A 311 6.60 10.09 5.25
N ARG A 312 6.00 8.97 5.68
CA ARG A 312 4.87 8.33 4.98
C ARG A 312 3.68 9.29 4.95
N GLY A 313 2.90 9.29 3.86
CA GLY A 313 1.76 10.18 3.69
C GLY A 313 2.06 11.54 3.02
N TYR A 314 3.34 11.90 2.82
CA TYR A 314 3.72 13.16 2.16
C TYR A 314 4.17 13.02 0.70
N LEU A 315 4.51 11.80 0.28
CA LEU A 315 4.98 11.48 -1.06
C LEU A 315 4.19 10.29 -1.63
N PRO A 316 3.92 10.24 -2.95
CA PRO A 316 3.40 9.04 -3.60
C PRO A 316 4.37 7.86 -3.48
N LEU A 317 3.95 6.77 -2.83
CA LEU A 317 4.76 5.58 -2.60
C LEU A 317 4.07 4.31 -3.10
N GLY A 318 4.85 3.41 -3.70
CA GLY A 318 4.45 2.07 -4.07
C GLY A 318 4.98 1.03 -3.08
N TRP A 319 4.18 0.01 -2.79
CA TRP A 319 4.54 -1.08 -1.88
C TRP A 319 4.27 -2.44 -2.53
N GLU A 320 5.26 -3.31 -2.62
CA GLU A 320 5.02 -4.69 -3.04
C GLU A 320 4.38 -5.51 -1.91
N LEU A 321 3.29 -6.23 -2.21
CA LEU A 321 2.67 -7.17 -1.27
C LEU A 321 2.39 -8.51 -1.95
N HIS A 322 2.62 -9.61 -1.23
CA HIS A 322 2.31 -10.94 -1.75
C HIS A 322 0.78 -11.15 -1.72
N PRO A 323 0.15 -11.60 -2.82
CA PRO A 323 -1.32 -11.65 -2.88
C PRO A 323 -1.95 -12.72 -1.98
N LEU A 324 -1.17 -13.71 -1.53
CA LEU A 324 -1.62 -14.68 -0.52
C LEU A 324 -2.01 -14.03 0.82
N LEU A 325 -1.63 -12.78 1.09
CA LEU A 325 -2.10 -12.07 2.30
C LEU A 325 -3.63 -11.94 2.34
N ALA A 326 -4.31 -11.89 1.18
CA ALA A 326 -5.78 -11.88 1.14
C ALA A 326 -6.42 -13.18 1.64
N GLU A 327 -5.65 -14.26 1.79
CA GLU A 327 -6.11 -15.54 2.36
C GLU A 327 -5.48 -15.81 3.72
N LEU A 328 -4.18 -15.53 3.85
CA LEU A 328 -3.38 -15.91 5.01
C LEU A 328 -3.38 -14.85 6.11
N ALA A 329 -3.71 -13.60 5.78
CA ALA A 329 -3.75 -12.49 6.73
C ALA A 329 -4.72 -11.37 6.29
N PRO A 330 -6.00 -11.67 5.97
CA PRO A 330 -6.88 -10.69 5.33
C PRO A 330 -7.24 -9.48 6.21
N ALA A 331 -7.31 -9.65 7.54
CA ALA A 331 -7.44 -8.54 8.48
C ALA A 331 -6.23 -7.58 8.41
N LEU A 332 -5.01 -8.11 8.34
CA LEU A 332 -3.79 -7.30 8.21
C LEU A 332 -3.72 -6.58 6.86
N LEU A 333 -4.12 -7.24 5.77
CA LEU A 333 -4.21 -6.57 4.48
C LEU A 333 -5.26 -5.44 4.49
N SER A 334 -6.39 -5.65 5.19
CA SER A 334 -7.40 -4.60 5.39
C SER A 334 -6.85 -3.39 6.14
N TYR A 335 -5.98 -3.61 7.14
CA TYR A 335 -5.30 -2.54 7.88
C TYR A 335 -4.51 -1.62 6.97
N TYR A 336 -3.65 -2.19 6.13
CA TYR A 336 -2.90 -1.41 5.18
C TYR A 336 -3.79 -0.65 4.19
N TYR A 337 -4.89 -1.25 3.74
CA TYR A 337 -5.76 -0.63 2.74
C TYR A 337 -6.57 0.53 3.30
N VAL A 338 -7.11 0.36 4.51
CA VAL A 338 -7.80 1.44 5.23
C VAL A 338 -6.80 2.57 5.47
N ASP A 339 -5.65 2.29 6.06
CA ASP A 339 -4.68 3.34 6.38
C ASP A 339 -4.09 4.04 5.13
N ALA A 340 -3.82 3.29 4.05
CA ALA A 340 -3.43 3.87 2.76
C ALA A 340 -4.50 4.77 2.15
N TRP A 341 -5.77 4.41 2.32
CA TRP A 341 -6.89 5.23 1.88
C TRP A 341 -6.94 6.57 2.61
N TRP A 342 -6.72 6.56 3.93
CA TRP A 342 -6.62 7.80 4.73
C TRP A 342 -5.45 8.68 4.28
N ALA A 343 -4.28 8.08 4.05
CA ALA A 343 -3.09 8.82 3.58
C ALA A 343 -3.26 9.36 2.15
N GLY A 344 -3.93 8.62 1.27
CA GLY A 344 -4.26 9.03 -0.10
C GLY A 344 -3.07 9.17 -1.06
N VAL A 345 -1.90 8.62 -0.70
CA VAL A 345 -0.66 8.68 -1.49
C VAL A 345 0.05 7.33 -1.62
N ASP A 346 -0.47 6.28 -1.02
CA ASP A 346 0.11 4.94 -1.08
C ASP A 346 -0.63 4.05 -2.07
N GLN A 347 0.10 3.11 -2.66
CA GLN A 347 -0.48 2.14 -3.57
C GLN A 347 0.28 0.82 -3.53
N PHE A 348 -0.45 -0.28 -3.59
CA PHE A 348 0.09 -1.63 -3.50
C PHE A 348 0.19 -2.28 -4.88
N VAL A 349 1.31 -2.92 -5.11
CA VAL A 349 1.66 -3.68 -6.32
C VAL A 349 1.77 -5.15 -5.92
N MET A 350 1.27 -6.05 -6.75
CA MET A 350 1.46 -7.48 -6.53
C MET A 350 2.96 -7.78 -6.57
N ALA A 351 3.49 -8.34 -5.49
CA ALA A 351 4.88 -8.74 -5.40
C ALA A 351 5.23 -9.78 -6.49
N PRO A 352 6.49 -9.85 -6.93
CA PRO A 352 6.85 -10.68 -8.06
C PRO A 352 6.59 -12.17 -7.80
N SER A 353 6.04 -12.95 -8.73
CA SER A 353 5.60 -12.61 -10.11
C SER A 353 4.13 -12.94 -10.38
N GLY A 354 3.26 -12.90 -9.36
CA GLY A 354 1.88 -13.37 -9.50
C GLY A 354 1.37 -14.04 -8.23
N ALA A 355 0.59 -15.10 -8.39
CA ALA A 355 0.16 -15.97 -7.28
C ALA A 355 1.29 -16.87 -6.73
N GLY A 356 2.49 -16.31 -6.54
CA GLY A 356 3.76 -17.02 -6.32
C GLY A 356 4.65 -16.99 -7.56
N TYR A 357 5.94 -17.28 -7.40
CA TYR A 357 6.88 -17.27 -8.52
C TYR A 357 6.92 -18.65 -9.21
N LEU A 358 6.50 -18.70 -10.47
CA LEU A 358 6.56 -19.91 -11.31
C LEU A 358 7.42 -19.64 -12.56
N PRO A 359 8.59 -20.26 -12.67
CA PRO A 359 9.34 -20.25 -13.92
C PRO A 359 8.57 -20.99 -15.02
N PRO A 360 8.47 -20.46 -16.25
CA PRO A 360 7.78 -21.14 -17.34
C PRO A 360 8.49 -22.46 -17.72
N ALA A 361 7.81 -23.58 -17.51
CA ALA A 361 8.32 -24.92 -17.87
C ALA A 361 7.22 -25.88 -18.33
N ASP A 362 6.16 -26.05 -17.54
CA ASP A 362 5.00 -26.88 -17.89
C ASP A 362 3.84 -26.00 -18.40
N PRO A 363 3.32 -26.23 -19.62
CA PRO A 363 2.25 -25.42 -20.17
C PRO A 363 0.94 -25.44 -19.36
N LYS A 364 0.57 -26.59 -18.75
CA LYS A 364 -0.68 -26.70 -17.99
C LYS A 364 -0.58 -25.99 -16.66
N ALA A 365 0.52 -26.19 -15.93
CA ALA A 365 0.80 -25.48 -14.69
C ALA A 365 0.90 -23.97 -14.94
N PHE A 366 1.44 -23.56 -16.09
CA PHE A 366 1.51 -22.15 -16.46
C PHE A 366 0.13 -21.53 -16.73
N GLU A 367 -0.76 -22.21 -17.47
CA GLU A 367 -2.13 -21.72 -17.68
C GLU A 367 -2.93 -21.66 -16.38
N ALA A 368 -2.78 -22.66 -15.50
CA ALA A 368 -3.38 -22.64 -14.17
C ALA A 368 -2.83 -21.46 -13.32
N PHE A 369 -1.52 -21.21 -13.39
CA PHE A 369 -0.86 -20.09 -12.73
C PHE A 369 -1.37 -18.73 -13.24
N VAL A 370 -1.60 -18.58 -14.54
CA VAL A 370 -2.17 -17.36 -15.13
C VAL A 370 -3.58 -17.11 -14.60
N ALA A 371 -4.41 -18.14 -14.54
CA ALA A 371 -5.77 -18.06 -14.01
C ALA A 371 -5.77 -17.72 -12.50
N GLU A 372 -4.93 -18.40 -11.72
CA GLU A 372 -4.79 -18.15 -10.28
C GLU A 372 -4.25 -16.74 -10.01
N THR A 373 -3.32 -16.25 -10.83
CA THR A 373 -2.80 -14.88 -10.70
C THR A 373 -3.90 -13.84 -10.97
N ASN A 374 -4.75 -14.07 -11.97
CA ASN A 374 -5.91 -13.21 -12.19
C ASN A 374 -6.87 -13.24 -11.00
N GLU A 375 -7.11 -14.42 -10.41
CA GLU A 375 -7.96 -14.53 -9.23
C GLU A 375 -7.38 -13.82 -8.01
N ALA A 376 -6.11 -14.07 -7.73
CA ALA A 376 -5.38 -13.45 -6.62
C ALA A 376 -5.35 -11.92 -6.77
N ALA A 377 -5.18 -11.41 -8.00
CA ALA A 377 -5.26 -9.98 -8.30
C ALA A 377 -6.65 -9.41 -8.00
N ARG A 378 -7.74 -10.13 -8.29
CA ARG A 378 -9.11 -9.69 -7.95
C ARG A 378 -9.39 -9.75 -6.45
N ARG A 379 -8.96 -10.84 -5.79
CA ARG A 379 -9.18 -11.10 -4.37
C ARG A 379 -8.46 -10.08 -3.49
N ALA A 380 -7.23 -9.74 -3.85
CA ALA A 380 -6.41 -8.78 -3.11
C ALA A 380 -6.49 -7.34 -3.69
N ASP A 381 -7.12 -7.11 -4.84
CA ASP A 381 -7.06 -5.83 -5.59
C ASP A 381 -5.64 -5.37 -5.95
N LEU A 382 -4.70 -6.32 -6.08
CA LEU A 382 -3.32 -6.10 -6.51
C LEU A 382 -3.21 -6.27 -8.03
N THR A 383 -3.58 -5.24 -8.78
CA THR A 383 -3.78 -5.32 -10.24
C THR A 383 -2.57 -4.88 -11.06
N ALA A 384 -1.64 -4.11 -10.49
CA ALA A 384 -0.31 -3.92 -11.07
C ALA A 384 0.61 -5.04 -10.58
N LEU A 385 1.33 -5.68 -11.50
CA LEU A 385 2.17 -6.84 -11.18
C LEU A 385 3.64 -6.45 -11.27
N SER A 386 4.36 -6.66 -10.18
CA SER A 386 5.81 -6.79 -10.26
C SER A 386 6.14 -8.14 -10.91
N VAL A 387 7.15 -8.20 -11.78
CA VAL A 387 7.54 -9.43 -12.47
C VAL A 387 9.06 -9.50 -12.60
N ILE A 388 9.63 -10.70 -12.49
CA ILE A 388 11.05 -10.97 -12.74
C ILE A 388 11.20 -11.92 -13.94
N ASP A 389 12.43 -12.04 -14.47
CA ASP A 389 12.77 -12.87 -15.63
C ASP A 389 11.94 -12.55 -16.89
N VAL A 390 11.83 -11.25 -17.19
CA VAL A 390 11.16 -10.78 -18.41
C VAL A 390 12.24 -10.38 -19.43
N SER A 391 12.14 -10.84 -20.66
CA SER A 391 13.00 -10.38 -21.75
C SER A 391 12.18 -9.81 -22.90
N ALA A 392 12.80 -8.94 -23.70
CA ALA A 392 12.18 -8.42 -24.92
C ALA A 392 12.00 -9.50 -26.01
N SER A 393 12.63 -10.67 -25.88
CA SER A 393 12.80 -11.67 -26.95
C SER A 393 12.37 -13.11 -26.62
N ASP A 394 11.71 -13.39 -25.50
CA ASP A 394 11.45 -14.80 -25.12
C ASP A 394 10.25 -15.41 -25.88
N HIS A 395 10.55 -16.20 -26.90
CA HIS A 395 9.64 -16.96 -27.76
C HIS A 395 8.85 -18.05 -26.99
N ASP A 396 7.67 -17.86 -26.39
CA ASP A 396 6.62 -16.89 -26.67
C ASP A 396 5.95 -16.42 -25.38
N ARG A 397 6.30 -15.22 -24.91
CA ARG A 397 5.42 -14.37 -24.11
C ARG A 397 4.69 -15.06 -22.92
N PRO A 398 5.31 -15.93 -22.09
CA PRO A 398 4.58 -16.55 -20.98
C PRO A 398 3.90 -15.46 -20.14
N TRP A 399 4.65 -14.43 -19.78
CA TRP A 399 4.16 -13.27 -19.05
C TRP A 399 3.11 -12.44 -19.81
N ALA A 400 3.10 -12.42 -21.14
CA ALA A 400 2.04 -11.71 -21.86
C ALA A 400 0.67 -12.41 -21.75
N ARG A 401 0.60 -13.70 -21.38
CA ARG A 401 -0.69 -14.33 -21.05
C ARG A 401 -1.34 -13.68 -19.82
N LEU A 402 -0.54 -13.18 -18.87
CA LEU A 402 -1.05 -12.36 -17.78
C LEU A 402 -1.63 -11.03 -18.30
N ALA A 403 -1.06 -10.45 -19.36
CA ALA A 403 -1.55 -9.19 -19.93
C ALA A 403 -2.96 -9.32 -20.54
N LEU A 404 -3.35 -10.53 -20.93
CA LEU A 404 -4.70 -10.84 -21.43
C LEU A 404 -5.73 -10.96 -20.29
N GLN A 405 -5.29 -11.04 -19.03
CA GLN A 405 -6.19 -11.21 -17.91
C GLN A 405 -6.89 -9.91 -17.54
N PRO A 406 -8.21 -9.94 -17.26
CA PRO A 406 -9.01 -8.73 -17.04
C PRO A 406 -8.59 -7.96 -15.78
N ALA A 407 -8.13 -8.65 -14.73
CA ALA A 407 -7.68 -8.00 -13.51
C ALA A 407 -6.31 -7.34 -13.65
N VAL A 408 -5.52 -7.69 -14.66
CA VAL A 408 -4.15 -7.19 -14.80
C VAL A 408 -4.14 -5.80 -15.45
N ARG A 409 -3.59 -4.82 -14.73
CA ARG A 409 -3.45 -3.42 -15.15
C ARG A 409 -2.20 -3.22 -16.01
N GLY A 410 -1.08 -3.81 -15.60
CA GLY A 410 0.22 -3.63 -16.22
C GLY A 410 1.35 -4.20 -15.35
N PHE A 411 2.58 -4.00 -15.80
CA PHE A 411 3.76 -4.69 -15.27
C PHE A 411 4.90 -3.75 -14.92
N LEU A 412 5.52 -3.99 -13.77
CA LEU A 412 6.74 -3.33 -13.30
C LEU A 412 7.82 -4.41 -13.14
N ALA A 413 8.72 -4.57 -14.10
CA ALA A 413 9.69 -5.66 -14.08
C ALA A 413 10.88 -5.35 -13.16
N ALA A 414 10.71 -5.55 -11.85
CA ALA A 414 11.77 -5.37 -10.87
C ALA A 414 12.99 -6.26 -11.19
N GLY A 415 14.21 -5.75 -11.00
CA GLY A 415 15.45 -6.47 -11.31
C GLY A 415 15.73 -6.72 -12.81
N THR A 416 14.83 -6.32 -13.71
CA THR A 416 14.98 -6.52 -15.16
C THR A 416 15.08 -5.17 -15.88
N PRO A 417 16.21 -4.83 -16.54
CA PRO A 417 16.32 -3.59 -17.30
C PRO A 417 15.55 -3.72 -18.62
N LEU A 418 14.39 -3.07 -18.70
CA LEU A 418 13.54 -3.03 -19.89
C LEU A 418 12.97 -1.63 -20.08
N GLY A 419 13.09 -1.10 -21.30
CA GLY A 419 12.50 0.18 -21.65
C GLY A 419 10.96 0.16 -21.61
N PRO A 420 10.32 1.34 -21.51
CA PRO A 420 8.86 1.44 -21.54
C PRO A 420 8.27 0.88 -22.84
N THR A 421 7.30 -0.03 -22.73
CA THR A 421 6.68 -0.74 -23.86
C THR A 421 5.25 -1.19 -23.53
N LEU A 422 4.60 -1.88 -24.48
CA LEU A 422 3.32 -2.56 -24.28
C LEU A 422 3.48 -4.08 -24.43
N SER A 423 2.95 -4.82 -23.47
CA SER A 423 2.74 -6.26 -23.56
C SER A 423 1.27 -6.52 -23.89
N LEU A 424 0.96 -6.89 -25.14
CA LEU A 424 -0.41 -7.12 -25.62
C LEU A 424 -1.41 -6.01 -25.24
N GLY A 425 -0.96 -4.75 -25.31
CA GLY A 425 -1.78 -3.57 -25.00
C GLY A 425 -1.78 -3.15 -23.53
N LYS A 426 -1.11 -3.88 -22.64
CA LYS A 426 -0.88 -3.48 -21.24
C LYS A 426 0.49 -2.82 -21.06
N PRO A 427 0.62 -1.74 -20.28
CA PRO A 427 1.89 -1.09 -20.00
C PRO A 427 2.88 -2.02 -19.30
N LEU A 428 4.13 -1.99 -19.75
CA LEU A 428 5.25 -2.73 -19.18
C LEU A 428 6.48 -1.83 -19.17
N ILE A 429 7.16 -1.75 -18.03
CA ILE A 429 8.49 -1.14 -17.91
C ILE A 429 9.35 -2.01 -17.02
N GLY A 430 10.65 -2.04 -17.26
CA GLY A 430 11.62 -2.65 -16.36
C GLY A 430 12.22 -1.67 -15.37
N GLU A 431 12.90 -2.22 -14.38
CA GLU A 431 13.66 -1.45 -13.42
C GLU A 431 14.62 -0.49 -14.13
N THR A 432 14.44 0.80 -13.85
CA THR A 432 15.28 1.84 -14.41
C THR A 432 16.43 2.18 -13.46
N VAL A 433 16.12 2.28 -12.16
CA VAL A 433 17.10 2.58 -11.11
C VAL A 433 16.82 1.68 -9.92
N ARG A 434 17.86 0.98 -9.45
CA ARG A 434 17.87 0.36 -8.12
C ARG A 434 18.27 1.40 -7.08
N VAL A 435 17.41 1.66 -6.11
CA VAL A 435 17.63 2.64 -5.05
C VAL A 435 18.00 1.88 -3.76
N ALA A 436 19.29 1.87 -3.44
CA ALA A 436 19.83 1.24 -2.24
C ALA A 436 20.69 2.19 -1.39
N ASP A 437 20.88 3.43 -1.86
CA ASP A 437 21.74 4.46 -1.27
C ASP A 437 21.21 5.85 -1.63
N VAL A 438 21.06 6.73 -0.63
CA VAL A 438 20.44 8.05 -0.79
C VAL A 438 21.29 8.98 -1.66
N GLU A 439 22.60 9.00 -1.46
CA GLU A 439 23.52 9.93 -2.12
C GLU A 439 23.55 9.69 -3.63
N LYS A 440 23.57 8.41 -4.04
CA LYS A 440 23.66 8.02 -5.46
C LYS A 440 22.31 8.03 -6.17
N ALA A 441 21.22 7.83 -5.45
CA ALA A 441 19.90 7.65 -6.05
C ALA A 441 19.44 8.88 -6.85
N THR A 442 19.63 10.08 -6.30
CA THR A 442 19.18 11.33 -6.96
C THR A 442 19.84 11.50 -8.33
N GLU A 443 21.16 11.35 -8.41
CA GLU A 443 21.91 11.47 -9.67
C GLU A 443 21.49 10.38 -10.68
N ALA A 444 21.34 9.14 -10.24
CA ALA A 444 20.93 8.03 -11.09
C ALA A 444 19.53 8.25 -11.69
N ILE A 445 18.57 8.72 -10.88
CA ILE A 445 17.20 9.03 -11.33
C ILE A 445 17.22 10.20 -12.33
N LEU A 446 17.98 11.27 -12.06
CA LEU A 446 18.11 12.40 -12.98
C LEU A 446 18.72 11.97 -14.32
N ALA A 447 19.77 11.14 -14.29
CA ALA A 447 20.42 10.60 -15.48
C ALA A 447 19.47 9.70 -16.30
N ALA A 448 18.63 8.92 -15.64
CA ALA A 448 17.60 8.11 -16.28
C ALA A 448 16.48 8.97 -16.88
N ALA A 449 15.98 9.95 -16.12
CA ALA A 449 14.93 10.87 -16.55
C ALA A 449 15.33 11.76 -17.73
N ALA A 450 16.63 11.98 -17.92
CA ALA A 450 17.19 12.66 -19.10
C ALA A 450 17.14 11.79 -20.37
N LYS A 451 17.11 10.46 -20.24
CA LYS A 451 17.09 9.51 -21.36
C LYS A 451 15.69 9.02 -21.70
N GLN A 452 14.81 8.94 -20.71
CA GLN A 452 13.44 8.48 -20.88
C GLN A 452 12.48 9.17 -19.93
N ARG A 453 11.22 9.27 -20.35
CA ARG A 453 10.18 9.96 -19.60
C ARG A 453 9.70 9.20 -18.36
N PHE A 454 9.79 7.88 -18.38
CA PHE A 454 9.27 7.01 -17.33
C PHE A 454 10.44 6.35 -16.61
N VAL A 455 10.54 6.57 -15.30
CA VAL A 455 11.59 6.01 -14.44
C VAL A 455 10.95 5.19 -13.33
N LEU A 456 11.14 3.87 -13.39
CA LEU A 456 10.81 2.97 -12.28
C LEU A 456 12.01 2.91 -11.33
N ALA A 457 11.85 3.48 -10.14
CA ALA A 457 12.84 3.48 -9.07
C ALA A 457 12.46 2.42 -8.02
N VAL A 458 13.11 1.27 -8.05
CA VAL A 458 12.85 0.17 -7.12
C VAL A 458 13.69 0.37 -5.87
N VAL A 459 13.02 0.55 -4.72
CA VAL A 459 13.62 0.86 -3.43
C VAL A 459 13.89 -0.43 -2.66
N ASP A 460 15.12 -0.59 -2.20
CA ASP A 460 15.55 -1.69 -1.34
C ASP A 460 15.02 -1.44 0.09
N ALA A 461 13.92 -2.13 0.44
CA ALA A 461 13.23 -1.98 1.71
C ALA A 461 14.02 -2.50 2.93
N GLU A 462 15.12 -3.25 2.71
CA GLU A 462 16.04 -3.63 3.78
C GLU A 462 16.93 -2.46 4.22
N LYS A 463 17.20 -1.51 3.31
CA LYS A 463 18.22 -0.46 3.54
C LYS A 463 17.64 0.93 3.72
N LEU A 464 16.52 1.23 3.06
CA LEU A 464 15.98 2.57 2.99
C LEU A 464 14.58 2.66 3.61
N THR A 465 14.23 3.87 4.01
CA THR A 465 12.98 4.25 4.63
C THR A 465 12.20 5.27 3.79
N PRO A 466 10.90 5.51 4.05
CA PRO A 466 10.18 6.61 3.44
C PRO A 466 10.85 7.98 3.66
N THR A 467 11.47 8.21 4.83
CA THR A 467 12.26 9.42 5.09
C THR A 467 13.42 9.58 4.10
N ASP A 468 14.16 8.51 3.82
CA ASP A 468 15.25 8.51 2.83
C ASP A 468 14.73 8.80 1.41
N VAL A 469 13.59 8.22 1.03
CA VAL A 469 12.95 8.45 -0.27
C VAL A 469 12.47 9.89 -0.40
N ALA A 470 11.94 10.49 0.67
CA ALA A 470 11.56 11.89 0.68
C ALA A 470 12.76 12.82 0.44
N GLN A 471 13.93 12.49 1.03
CA GLN A 471 15.18 13.22 0.78
C GLN A 471 15.62 13.11 -0.69
N ILE A 472 15.54 11.92 -1.29
CA ILE A 472 15.84 11.72 -2.72
C ILE A 472 14.88 12.54 -3.59
N ALA A 473 13.58 12.46 -3.31
CA ALA A 473 12.54 13.15 -4.07
C ALA A 473 12.73 14.68 -4.05
N ALA A 474 13.18 15.24 -2.93
CA ALA A 474 13.50 16.66 -2.82
C ALA A 474 14.62 17.10 -3.79
N GLY A 475 15.54 16.19 -4.15
CA GLY A 475 16.65 16.44 -5.06
C GLY A 475 16.32 16.35 -6.56
N LEU A 476 15.15 15.82 -6.94
CA LEU A 476 14.81 15.56 -8.36
C LEU A 476 14.44 16.80 -9.17
N GLY A 477 14.12 17.92 -8.50
CA GLY A 477 13.66 19.15 -9.14
C GLY A 477 12.29 19.01 -9.82
N ARG A 478 11.70 20.12 -10.28
CA ARG A 478 10.30 20.12 -10.75
C ARG A 478 10.06 19.59 -12.18
N GLY A 479 11.10 19.31 -12.96
CA GLY A 479 10.96 18.64 -14.27
C GLY A 479 10.55 17.17 -14.15
N ILE A 480 10.61 16.63 -12.93
CA ILE A 480 10.23 15.27 -12.58
C ILE A 480 9.03 15.32 -11.64
N ARG A 481 8.07 14.43 -11.87
CA ARG A 481 6.89 14.24 -11.03
C ARG A 481 6.94 12.85 -10.39
N VAL A 482 6.94 12.81 -9.06
CA VAL A 482 6.76 11.56 -8.32
C VAL A 482 5.28 11.20 -8.31
N VAL A 483 4.97 9.97 -8.67
CA VAL A 483 3.60 9.48 -8.83
C VAL A 483 3.45 8.05 -8.31
N THR A 484 2.21 7.62 -8.04
CA THR A 484 1.95 6.25 -7.61
C THR A 484 2.09 5.24 -8.77
N PRO A 485 2.40 3.96 -8.49
CA PRO A 485 2.54 2.90 -9.48
C PRO A 485 1.40 2.78 -10.52
N TYR A 486 0.12 2.86 -10.12
CA TYR A 486 -0.98 2.70 -11.08
C TYR A 486 -1.08 3.91 -12.00
N TYR A 487 -0.89 5.12 -11.45
CA TYR A 487 -0.92 6.33 -12.27
C TYR A 487 0.27 6.34 -13.25
N PHE A 488 1.44 5.88 -12.79
CA PHE A 488 2.60 5.68 -13.63
C PHE A 488 2.31 4.73 -14.81
N LEU A 489 1.70 3.57 -14.55
CA LEU A 489 1.34 2.59 -15.58
C LEU A 489 0.28 3.13 -16.55
N ASP A 490 -0.71 3.86 -16.05
CA ASP A 490 -1.73 4.49 -16.86
C ASP A 490 -1.14 5.48 -17.87
N LEU A 491 -0.28 6.37 -17.39
CA LEU A 491 0.43 7.34 -18.22
C LEU A 491 1.31 6.67 -19.27
N LEU A 492 1.98 5.59 -18.87
CA LEU A 492 2.81 4.79 -19.75
C LEU A 492 1.96 4.15 -20.87
N GLY A 493 0.83 3.54 -20.52
CA GLY A 493 -0.07 2.87 -21.45
C GLY A 493 -0.64 3.81 -22.50
N GLU A 494 -1.14 4.98 -22.08
CA GLU A 494 -1.68 6.00 -22.98
C GLU A 494 -0.62 6.50 -23.98
N ARG A 495 0.62 6.68 -23.53
CA ARG A 495 1.68 7.23 -24.39
C ARG A 495 2.20 6.23 -25.41
N VAL A 496 2.55 5.01 -24.97
CA VAL A 496 3.09 4.00 -25.90
C VAL A 496 2.05 3.62 -26.95
N PHE A 497 0.76 3.60 -26.59
CA PHE A 497 -0.33 3.40 -27.54
C PHE A 497 -0.31 4.46 -28.65
N LEU A 498 -0.15 5.74 -28.31
CA LEU A 498 -0.13 6.83 -29.28
C LEU A 498 1.09 6.83 -30.20
N ASP A 499 2.26 6.51 -29.65
CA ASP A 499 3.48 6.38 -30.44
C ASP A 499 3.39 5.22 -31.45
N THR A 500 2.54 4.21 -31.18
CA THR A 500 2.35 3.01 -32.01
C THR A 500 1.20 3.12 -33.03
N VAL A 501 0.06 3.71 -32.64
CA VAL A 501 -1.19 3.70 -33.43
C VAL A 501 -1.43 5.03 -34.16
N GLY A 502 -0.75 6.10 -33.75
CA GLY A 502 -0.96 7.46 -34.26
C GLY A 502 -2.28 8.09 -33.75
N PRO A 503 -2.41 9.43 -33.82
CA PRO A 503 -3.56 10.14 -33.27
C PRO A 503 -4.83 9.87 -34.07
N THR A 504 -5.91 9.46 -33.40
CA THR A 504 -7.25 9.41 -34.02
C THR A 504 -7.81 10.83 -34.15
N MET A 505 -8.19 11.25 -35.37
CA MET A 505 -8.61 12.64 -35.64
C MET A 505 -10.02 13.01 -35.15
N ALA A 506 -10.86 12.02 -34.82
CA ALA A 506 -12.26 12.27 -34.44
C ALA A 506 -12.37 12.71 -32.97
N LEU A 507 -12.85 13.94 -32.74
CA LEU A 507 -13.09 14.50 -31.41
C LEU A 507 -14.01 13.58 -30.59
N ALA A 508 -13.55 13.16 -29.41
CA ALA A 508 -14.40 12.45 -28.47
C ALA A 508 -15.51 13.38 -27.97
N LYS A 509 -16.77 12.93 -28.06
CA LYS A 509 -17.94 13.64 -27.56
C LYS A 509 -18.65 12.79 -26.53
N LEU A 510 -18.68 13.29 -25.30
CA LEU A 510 -19.48 12.75 -24.20
C LEU A 510 -20.92 13.26 -24.35
N THR A 511 -21.88 12.36 -24.55
CA THR A 511 -23.29 12.74 -24.83
C THR A 511 -24.22 12.49 -23.66
N LYS A 512 -23.92 11.51 -22.80
CA LYS A 512 -24.76 11.15 -21.67
C LYS A 512 -23.92 10.56 -20.54
N VAL A 513 -24.22 10.94 -19.31
CA VAL A 513 -23.71 10.28 -18.09
C VAL A 513 -24.92 9.90 -17.24
N THR A 514 -24.93 8.67 -16.75
CA THR A 514 -25.93 8.15 -15.80
C THR A 514 -25.23 7.34 -14.72
N PHE A 515 -25.89 7.14 -13.60
CA PHE A 515 -25.33 6.35 -12.50
C PHE A 515 -26.43 5.59 -11.75
N SER A 516 -26.03 4.53 -11.06
CA SER A 516 -26.90 3.71 -10.21
C SER A 516 -26.11 3.09 -9.07
N PRO A 517 -26.69 2.98 -7.85
CA PRO A 517 -28.02 3.46 -7.45
C PRO A 517 -28.11 5.00 -7.35
N ARG A 518 -29.33 5.54 -7.21
CA ARG A 518 -29.54 7.00 -7.02
C ARG A 518 -29.39 7.44 -5.56
N GLU A 519 -29.62 6.53 -4.63
CA GLU A 519 -29.50 6.72 -3.18
C GLU A 519 -28.61 5.59 -2.63
N PRO A 520 -27.31 5.59 -2.93
CA PRO A 520 -26.39 4.56 -2.43
C PRO A 520 -26.24 4.63 -0.91
N GLY A 521 -26.12 3.46 -0.28
CA GLY A 521 -25.58 3.35 1.08
C GLY A 521 -24.05 3.53 1.11
N PRO A 522 -23.43 3.69 2.30
CA PRO A 522 -21.98 3.84 2.45
C PRO A 522 -21.19 2.65 1.90
N ASP A 523 -21.76 1.44 1.98
CA ASP A 523 -21.18 0.18 1.53
C ASP A 523 -21.52 -0.19 0.08
N GLU A 524 -22.35 0.60 -0.59
CA GLU A 524 -22.82 0.27 -1.94
C GLU A 524 -21.94 0.93 -3.01
N PRO A 525 -21.37 0.17 -3.95
CA PRO A 525 -20.63 0.74 -5.07
C PRO A 525 -21.58 1.47 -6.04
N ILE A 526 -21.07 2.50 -6.71
CA ILE A 526 -21.86 3.30 -7.66
C ILE A 526 -21.36 3.02 -9.07
N THR A 527 -22.22 2.43 -9.89
CA THR A 527 -21.94 2.24 -11.32
C THR A 527 -22.19 3.53 -12.08
N VAL A 528 -21.16 4.07 -12.74
CA VAL A 528 -21.23 5.23 -13.61
C VAL A 528 -21.16 4.77 -15.07
N LYS A 529 -22.14 5.17 -15.87
CA LYS A 529 -22.24 4.87 -17.30
C LYS A 529 -22.14 6.13 -18.12
N ALA A 530 -21.31 6.12 -19.15
CA ALA A 530 -21.13 7.20 -20.10
C ALA A 530 -21.36 6.73 -21.53
N THR A 531 -22.09 7.52 -22.31
CA THR A 531 -22.17 7.35 -23.77
C THR A 531 -21.15 8.30 -24.40
N ILE A 532 -20.17 7.72 -25.12
CA ILE A 532 -19.08 8.46 -25.74
C ILE A 532 -19.03 8.11 -27.23
N SER A 533 -18.92 9.12 -28.09
CA SER A 533 -18.73 8.96 -29.53
C SER A 533 -17.39 9.56 -29.98
N GLY A 534 -16.84 9.11 -31.11
CA GLY A 534 -15.53 9.55 -31.61
C GLY A 534 -14.36 8.69 -31.11
N GLY A 535 -13.13 9.15 -31.34
CA GLY A 535 -11.92 8.43 -30.95
C GLY A 535 -11.56 8.73 -29.49
N VAL A 536 -11.69 7.74 -28.62
CA VAL A 536 -11.36 7.83 -27.19
C VAL A 536 -10.08 7.06 -26.94
N ILE A 537 -9.09 7.70 -26.30
CA ILE A 537 -7.88 7.01 -25.82
C ILE A 537 -7.91 6.80 -24.31
N ASP A 538 -8.64 7.64 -23.57
CA ASP A 538 -8.82 7.50 -22.13
C ASP A 538 -10.21 8.04 -21.73
N ALA A 539 -10.89 7.34 -20.82
CA ALA A 539 -12.14 7.77 -20.23
C ALA A 539 -12.15 7.37 -18.76
N ARG A 540 -12.43 8.33 -17.88
CA ARG A 540 -12.34 8.14 -16.42
C ARG A 540 -13.48 8.82 -15.70
N VAL A 541 -13.94 8.22 -14.60
CA VAL A 541 -14.72 8.94 -13.61
C VAL A 541 -13.74 9.50 -12.60
N LYS A 542 -13.85 10.80 -12.33
CA LYS A 542 -13.17 11.52 -11.27
C LYS A 542 -14.17 11.74 -10.16
N TYR A 543 -13.85 11.36 -8.93
CA TYR A 543 -14.78 11.48 -7.80
C TYR A 543 -14.07 11.97 -6.54
N ASN A 544 -14.83 12.57 -5.64
CA ASN A 544 -14.39 13.22 -4.43
C ASN A 544 -15.39 12.91 -3.32
N ILE A 545 -14.93 12.58 -2.12
CA ILE A 545 -15.80 12.27 -0.98
C ILE A 545 -15.47 13.28 0.12
N ASN A 546 -16.44 14.10 0.54
CA ASN A 546 -16.29 15.06 1.65
C ASN A 546 -15.09 16.03 1.52
N GLY A 547 -14.68 16.40 0.30
CA GLY A 547 -13.51 17.25 0.11
C GLY A 547 -12.17 16.52 0.22
N SER A 548 -12.17 15.17 0.11
CA SER A 548 -10.98 14.35 -0.05
C SER A 548 -10.13 14.83 -1.25
N PRO A 549 -8.90 14.32 -1.44
CA PRO A 549 -8.28 14.36 -2.75
C PRO A 549 -9.19 13.72 -3.82
N ASP A 550 -9.03 14.14 -5.07
CA ASP A 550 -9.77 13.55 -6.17
C ASP A 550 -9.27 12.14 -6.49
N PHE A 551 -10.19 11.17 -6.50
CA PHE A 551 -9.98 9.80 -6.92
C PHE A 551 -10.44 9.57 -8.35
N THR A 552 -10.06 8.43 -8.93
CA THR A 552 -10.47 8.07 -10.28
C THR A 552 -10.62 6.58 -10.53
N GLU A 553 -11.59 6.23 -11.38
CA GLU A 553 -11.71 4.89 -11.96
C GLU A 553 -11.80 4.96 -13.49
N PRO A 554 -11.10 4.05 -14.20
CA PRO A 554 -11.19 3.98 -15.67
C PRO A 554 -12.57 3.47 -16.09
N LEU A 555 -13.12 4.03 -17.15
CA LEU A 555 -14.33 3.49 -17.77
C LEU A 555 -13.94 2.44 -18.81
N ALA A 556 -14.40 1.21 -18.61
CA ALA A 556 -14.30 0.14 -19.58
C ALA A 556 -15.42 0.24 -20.62
N LYS A 557 -15.10 0.02 -21.90
CA LYS A 557 -16.11 -0.02 -22.96
C LYS A 557 -16.91 -1.34 -22.88
N ILE A 558 -18.23 -1.24 -22.73
CA ILE A 558 -19.17 -2.37 -22.67
C ILE A 558 -20.28 -2.11 -23.70
N GLY A 559 -20.22 -2.82 -24.82
CA GLY A 559 -21.08 -2.54 -25.98
C GLY A 559 -20.84 -1.14 -26.52
N ASP A 560 -21.91 -0.33 -26.57
CA ASP A 560 -21.87 1.07 -27.03
C ASP A 560 -21.69 2.09 -25.89
N GLU A 561 -21.55 1.63 -24.65
CA GLU A 561 -21.38 2.47 -23.46
C GLU A 561 -20.01 2.25 -22.80
N TYR A 562 -19.64 3.16 -21.90
CA TYR A 562 -18.44 3.14 -21.09
C TYR A 562 -18.86 3.09 -19.63
N HIS A 563 -18.39 2.09 -18.87
CA HIS A 563 -18.84 1.83 -17.50
C HIS A 563 -17.64 1.90 -16.55
N ALA A 564 -17.79 2.58 -15.42
CA ALA A 564 -16.88 2.53 -14.28
C ALA A 564 -17.66 2.24 -13.00
N THR A 565 -16.98 1.70 -11.99
CA THR A 565 -17.57 1.49 -10.66
C THR A 565 -16.81 2.35 -9.67
N ILE A 566 -17.45 3.38 -9.13
CA ILE A 566 -16.94 4.08 -7.96
C ILE A 566 -17.08 3.09 -6.78
N PRO A 567 -15.99 2.78 -6.05
CA PRO A 567 -16.07 1.88 -4.89
C PRO A 567 -17.00 2.46 -3.81
N PRO A 568 -17.44 1.62 -2.86
CA PRO A 568 -18.13 2.09 -1.67
C PRO A 568 -17.37 3.26 -1.02
N THR A 569 -18.12 4.26 -0.54
CA THR A 569 -17.48 5.44 0.04
C THR A 569 -16.99 5.21 1.46
N LEU A 570 -17.53 4.18 2.13
CA LEU A 570 -17.22 3.76 3.50
C LEU A 570 -17.54 4.83 4.57
N ARG A 571 -17.43 6.15 4.29
CA ARG A 571 -17.75 7.26 5.21
C ARG A 571 -19.14 7.85 5.08
N GLY A 572 -19.86 7.49 4.03
CA GLY A 572 -20.92 8.34 3.50
C GLY A 572 -20.47 9.79 3.32
N GLY A 573 -21.41 10.72 3.43
CA GLY A 573 -21.23 12.14 3.15
C GLY A 573 -21.38 12.49 1.66
N LYS A 574 -20.90 13.67 1.29
CA LYS A 574 -21.07 14.24 -0.05
C LYS A 574 -20.05 13.68 -1.03
N LEU A 575 -20.49 12.77 -1.88
CA LEU A 575 -19.75 12.31 -3.05
C LEU A 575 -20.03 13.27 -4.22
N THR A 576 -18.99 13.88 -4.81
CA THR A 576 -19.09 14.52 -6.12
C THR A 576 -18.31 13.73 -7.15
N PHE A 577 -18.80 13.67 -8.39
CA PHE A 577 -18.08 13.02 -9.48
C PHE A 577 -18.38 13.61 -10.85
N LYS A 578 -17.46 13.42 -11.78
CA LYS A 578 -17.58 13.81 -13.19
C LYS A 578 -16.80 12.87 -14.09
N VAL A 579 -17.26 12.70 -15.32
CA VAL A 579 -16.59 11.87 -16.33
C VAL A 579 -15.66 12.73 -17.18
N ARG A 580 -14.42 12.31 -17.28
CA ARG A 580 -13.39 12.84 -18.17
C ARG A 580 -13.26 11.93 -19.39
N VAL A 581 -13.10 12.53 -20.55
CA VAL A 581 -12.78 11.81 -21.80
C VAL A 581 -11.62 12.51 -22.48
N THR A 582 -10.59 11.76 -22.86
CA THR A 582 -9.43 12.22 -23.61
C THR A 582 -9.44 11.57 -24.99
N ASP A 583 -9.28 12.37 -26.04
CA ASP A 583 -9.22 11.89 -27.42
C ASP A 583 -7.79 11.68 -27.93
N GLY A 584 -7.67 11.16 -29.16
CA GLY A 584 -6.37 10.88 -29.79
C GLY A 584 -5.46 12.08 -30.02
N LEU A 585 -5.93 13.31 -29.78
CA LEU A 585 -5.15 14.55 -29.81
C LEU A 585 -4.95 15.15 -28.40
N PHE A 586 -5.14 14.35 -27.35
CA PHE A 586 -5.10 14.75 -25.94
C PHE A 586 -6.09 15.85 -25.54
N ARG A 587 -7.13 16.08 -26.35
CA ARG A 587 -8.17 17.04 -25.98
C ARG A 587 -9.06 16.39 -24.94
N THR A 588 -9.18 17.05 -23.80
CA THR A 588 -10.01 16.57 -22.69
C THR A 588 -11.38 17.24 -22.72
N THR A 589 -12.43 16.44 -22.59
CA THR A 589 -13.82 16.88 -22.39
C THR A 589 -14.32 16.35 -21.05
N TRP A 590 -15.09 17.15 -20.32
CA TRP A 590 -15.68 16.79 -19.02
C TRP A 590 -17.20 16.75 -19.10
N SER A 591 -17.81 15.88 -18.30
CA SER A 591 -19.24 15.95 -17.99
C SER A 591 -19.55 17.12 -17.07
N GLY A 592 -20.84 17.41 -16.89
CA GLY A 592 -21.30 18.14 -15.71
C GLY A 592 -20.97 17.36 -14.43
N GLU A 593 -20.81 18.07 -13.33
CA GLU A 593 -20.60 17.45 -12.02
C GLU A 593 -21.91 16.89 -11.47
N CYS A 594 -21.85 15.66 -10.97
CA CYS A 594 -22.91 15.03 -10.20
C CYS A 594 -22.52 15.07 -8.72
N ALA A 595 -23.51 15.27 -7.85
CA ALA A 595 -23.33 15.24 -6.40
C ALA A 595 -24.37 14.32 -5.78
N LEU A 596 -23.95 13.51 -4.81
CA LEU A 596 -24.77 12.58 -4.06
C LEU A 596 -24.47 12.78 -2.57
N ASP A 597 -25.51 12.91 -1.77
CA ASP A 597 -25.40 12.85 -0.32
C ASP A 597 -25.62 11.40 0.10
N ILE A 598 -24.52 10.72 0.42
CA ILE A 598 -24.52 9.35 0.90
C ILE A 598 -24.78 9.42 2.40
N LYS A 599 -25.93 8.91 2.84
CA LYS A 599 -26.24 8.95 4.28
C LYS A 599 -25.34 7.97 5.01
N ALA A 600 -24.46 8.49 5.85
CA ALA A 600 -23.81 7.74 6.91
C ALA A 600 -24.27 8.29 8.26
N THR A 601 -24.42 7.40 9.22
CA THR A 601 -24.63 7.76 10.61
C THR A 601 -23.27 8.15 11.20
N ASP A 602 -23.24 9.24 11.95
CA ASP A 602 -22.14 9.69 12.80
C ASP A 602 -22.82 10.01 14.13
N SER A 603 -22.86 9.00 14.99
CA SER A 603 -23.74 8.90 16.15
C SER A 603 -23.25 9.77 17.31
N ASP A 604 -21.96 10.05 17.40
CA ASP A 604 -21.36 10.92 18.42
C ASP A 604 -20.89 12.28 17.89
N GLY A 605 -20.89 12.47 16.58
CA GLY A 605 -20.62 13.73 15.91
C GLY A 605 -19.14 14.11 15.88
N ASP A 606 -18.20 13.18 16.04
CA ASP A 606 -16.77 13.50 16.10
C ASP A 606 -16.14 13.79 14.71
N GLY A 607 -16.89 13.50 13.64
CA GLY A 607 -16.50 13.67 12.24
C GLY A 607 -16.00 12.39 11.56
N LEU A 608 -15.96 11.28 12.28
CA LEU A 608 -15.88 9.91 11.81
C LEU A 608 -17.32 9.35 11.77
N CYS A 609 -17.62 8.42 10.86
CA CYS A 609 -18.96 7.83 10.83
C CYS A 609 -18.98 6.50 11.59
N ASP A 610 -20.14 6.06 12.06
CA ASP A 610 -20.30 4.80 12.83
C ASP A 610 -19.63 3.61 12.14
N TYR A 611 -19.78 3.51 10.82
CA TYR A 611 -19.17 2.42 10.06
C TYR A 611 -17.63 2.46 10.10
N HIS A 612 -17.03 3.65 10.06
CA HIS A 612 -15.58 3.80 10.17
C HIS A 612 -15.09 3.52 11.57
N GLU A 613 -15.86 3.94 12.56
CA GLU A 613 -15.56 3.66 13.95
C GLU A 613 -15.56 2.14 14.16
N GLU A 614 -16.59 1.44 13.69
CA GLU A 614 -16.65 -0.02 13.68
C GLU A 614 -15.46 -0.67 12.93
N LEU A 615 -15.06 -0.15 11.76
CA LEU A 615 -13.91 -0.66 11.00
C LEU A 615 -12.57 -0.50 11.76
N CYS A 616 -12.42 0.64 12.43
CA CYS A 616 -11.23 0.99 13.18
C CYS A 616 -11.20 0.34 14.56
N GLY A 617 -12.33 -0.19 15.06
CA GLY A 617 -12.44 -0.78 16.40
C GLY A 617 -12.84 0.22 17.49
N LEU A 618 -13.38 1.35 17.08
CA LEU A 618 -13.83 2.48 17.89
C LEU A 618 -15.29 2.31 18.32
N ASP A 619 -15.74 3.12 19.28
CA ASP A 619 -17.14 3.13 19.73
C ASP A 619 -17.92 4.25 19.03
N PRO A 620 -18.85 3.93 18.11
CA PRO A 620 -19.66 4.90 17.36
C PRO A 620 -20.44 5.95 18.16
N LYS A 621 -20.54 5.74 19.47
CA LYS A 621 -21.29 6.61 20.39
C LYS A 621 -20.36 7.39 21.31
N ASN A 622 -19.06 7.27 21.12
CA ASN A 622 -18.05 7.88 21.93
C ASN A 622 -16.96 8.49 21.06
N LYS A 623 -17.08 9.80 20.86
CA LYS A 623 -16.20 10.65 20.06
C LYS A 623 -14.70 10.59 20.37
N ASP A 624 -14.32 9.91 21.45
CA ASP A 624 -12.98 9.80 22.05
C ASP A 624 -12.91 8.42 22.71
N THR A 625 -12.72 7.39 21.87
CA THR A 625 -12.85 5.98 22.24
C THR A 625 -11.93 5.61 23.39
N ASP A 626 -10.71 6.14 23.42
CA ASP A 626 -9.71 5.82 24.42
C ASP A 626 -9.65 6.83 25.59
N SER A 627 -10.48 7.87 25.54
CA SER A 627 -10.67 8.89 26.58
C SER A 627 -9.43 9.71 26.90
N ASP A 628 -8.56 9.91 25.92
CA ASP A 628 -7.33 10.68 26.05
C ASP A 628 -7.50 12.19 25.75
N GLY A 629 -8.71 12.56 25.30
CA GLY A 629 -9.10 13.91 24.96
C GLY A 629 -8.99 14.24 23.48
N LEU A 630 -8.42 13.40 22.62
CA LEU A 630 -8.44 13.50 21.16
C LEU A 630 -9.70 12.84 20.61
N PHE A 631 -10.31 13.45 19.59
CA PHE A 631 -11.44 12.78 18.93
C PHE A 631 -10.94 11.75 17.94
N ASP A 632 -11.67 10.66 17.79
CA ASP A 632 -11.24 9.52 16.97
C ASP A 632 -10.95 9.93 15.52
N ALA A 633 -11.74 10.84 14.96
CA ALA A 633 -11.53 11.41 13.63
C ALA A 633 -10.21 12.18 13.46
N ASN A 634 -9.62 12.67 14.56
CA ASN A 634 -8.44 13.53 14.60
C ASN A 634 -7.23 12.87 15.28
N ASP A 635 -7.44 11.71 15.91
CA ASP A 635 -6.38 10.93 16.51
C ASP A 635 -5.71 10.02 15.47
N THR A 636 -4.38 10.00 15.48
CA THR A 636 -3.58 9.08 14.69
C THR A 636 -3.55 7.67 15.28
N ALA A 637 -3.91 7.51 16.56
CA ALA A 637 -3.98 6.24 17.25
C ALA A 637 -5.20 6.21 18.22
N PRO A 638 -6.45 6.29 17.72
CA PRO A 638 -7.70 6.52 18.47
C PRO A 638 -8.10 5.43 19.49
N LEU A 639 -7.19 4.48 19.75
CA LEU A 639 -7.35 3.33 20.62
C LEU A 639 -6.22 3.23 21.65
N VAL A 640 -5.26 4.16 21.59
CA VAL A 640 -4.05 4.16 22.40
C VAL A 640 -3.95 5.53 23.06
N PRO A 641 -4.28 5.63 24.36
CA PRO A 641 -4.36 6.92 25.02
C PRO A 641 -3.07 7.71 24.88
N PHE A 642 -3.17 8.90 24.29
CA PHE A 642 -2.07 9.84 24.17
C PHE A 642 -1.56 10.19 25.57
N PRO A 643 -0.29 9.88 25.88
CA PRO A 643 0.24 10.11 27.21
C PRO A 643 0.36 11.61 27.46
N ARG A 644 -0.53 12.14 28.30
CA ARG A 644 -0.48 13.56 28.72
C ARG A 644 0.87 13.85 29.38
N PRO A 645 1.63 14.86 28.89
CA PRO A 645 2.90 15.22 29.52
C PRO A 645 2.72 15.64 30.98
N GLU A 646 3.57 15.15 31.88
CA GLU A 646 3.53 15.51 33.29
C GLU A 646 3.63 17.05 33.47
N GLY A 647 2.72 17.62 34.26
CA GLY A 647 2.68 19.06 34.57
C GLY A 647 1.92 19.94 33.58
N VAL A 648 1.36 19.38 32.49
CA VAL A 648 0.49 20.14 31.57
C VAL A 648 -0.95 20.08 32.07
N GLU A 649 -1.44 21.16 32.70
CA GLU A 649 -2.81 21.24 33.25
C GLU A 649 -3.84 21.87 32.30
N GLY A 650 -3.40 22.49 31.20
CA GLY A 650 -4.26 23.11 30.17
C GLY A 650 -4.38 22.26 28.90
N PRO A 651 -5.04 22.78 27.84
CA PRO A 651 -5.21 22.08 26.57
C PRO A 651 -3.88 21.74 25.90
N ILE A 652 -3.83 20.64 25.16
CA ILE A 652 -2.69 20.27 24.34
C ILE A 652 -2.92 20.86 22.93
N ILE A 653 -1.88 21.47 22.37
CA ILE A 653 -1.89 22.08 21.04
C ILE A 653 -0.88 21.29 20.19
N THR A 654 -1.37 20.52 19.22
CA THR A 654 -0.54 19.71 18.30
C THR A 654 -0.68 20.22 16.87
N ALA A 655 0.41 20.07 16.11
CA ALA A 655 0.52 20.38 14.68
C ALA A 655 0.04 21.78 14.25
N ILE A 656 0.97 22.72 14.04
CA ILE A 656 0.70 23.99 13.36
C ILE A 656 0.94 23.77 11.87
N ALA A 657 -0.12 23.69 11.08
CA ALA A 657 -0.02 23.52 9.64
C ALA A 657 -0.68 24.68 8.91
N THR A 658 0.06 25.32 8.00
CA THR A 658 -0.55 26.14 6.95
C THR A 658 -1.23 25.23 5.94
N ALA A 659 -2.46 25.56 5.53
CA ALA A 659 -3.18 24.80 4.50
C ALA A 659 -2.91 25.38 3.10
N PRO A 660 -2.50 24.57 2.10
CA PRO A 660 -2.02 23.17 2.21
C PRO A 660 -0.63 23.10 2.88
N ARG A 661 -0.27 21.94 3.48
CA ARG A 661 0.93 21.61 4.32
C ARG A 661 2.28 21.94 3.64
N THR A 662 2.47 23.20 3.29
CA THR A 662 3.60 23.80 2.59
C THR A 662 3.97 25.09 3.32
N PRO A 663 5.25 25.49 3.34
CA PRO A 663 5.64 26.77 3.92
C PRO A 663 4.80 27.91 3.35
N PRO A 664 4.37 28.88 4.17
CA PRO A 664 3.51 29.94 3.73
C PRO A 664 4.11 30.71 2.56
N ALA A 665 3.42 30.72 1.41
CA ALA A 665 3.86 31.41 0.21
C ALA A 665 3.26 32.82 0.15
N ALA A 666 4.11 33.84 -0.02
CA ALA A 666 3.69 35.23 -0.05
C ALA A 666 2.65 35.51 -1.16
N GLY A 667 1.62 36.30 -0.86
CA GLY A 667 0.59 36.70 -1.84
C GLY A 667 -0.49 35.65 -2.17
N LYS A 668 -0.45 34.46 -1.55
CA LYS A 668 -1.53 33.46 -1.65
C LYS A 668 -2.45 33.54 -0.42
N PRO A 669 -3.78 33.36 -0.57
CA PRO A 669 -4.68 33.18 0.57
C PRO A 669 -4.31 31.89 1.31
N MET A 670 -4.13 31.97 2.62
CA MET A 670 -3.76 30.82 3.45
C MET A 670 -4.52 30.87 4.77
N ALA A 671 -4.63 29.71 5.42
CA ALA A 671 -5.13 29.62 6.78
C ALA A 671 -4.14 28.84 7.64
N LEU A 672 -4.04 29.25 8.90
CA LEU A 672 -3.36 28.52 9.96
C LEU A 672 -4.34 27.52 10.54
N ARG A 673 -3.92 26.27 10.67
CA ARG A 673 -4.68 25.24 11.37
C ARG A 673 -3.88 24.73 12.56
N ALA A 674 -4.58 24.47 13.66
CA ALA A 674 -4.05 23.83 14.85
C ALA A 674 -5.03 22.77 15.35
N LEU A 675 -4.52 21.60 15.70
CA LEU A 675 -5.27 20.61 16.46
C LEU A 675 -5.15 20.99 17.93
N VAL A 676 -6.29 21.23 18.59
CA VAL A 676 -6.31 21.63 20.00
C VAL A 676 -7.31 20.75 20.74
N PHE A 677 -6.82 20.09 21.77
CA PHE A 677 -7.59 19.10 22.50
C PHE A 677 -7.34 19.17 24.01
N ASP A 678 -8.35 18.83 24.80
CA ASP A 678 -8.27 18.75 26.27
C ASP A 678 -9.38 17.79 26.75
N PRO A 679 -9.06 16.77 27.55
CA PRO A 679 -10.07 15.85 28.11
C PRO A 679 -11.21 16.55 28.87
N THR A 680 -10.93 17.73 29.43
CA THR A 680 -11.90 18.54 30.19
C THR A 680 -12.67 19.54 29.33
N GLY A 681 -12.40 19.55 28.01
CA GLY A 681 -13.02 20.44 27.03
C GLY A 681 -12.22 21.71 26.78
N VAL A 682 -12.12 22.08 25.50
CA VAL A 682 -11.52 23.33 25.05
C VAL A 682 -12.58 24.43 25.07
N LYS A 683 -12.30 25.54 25.76
CA LYS A 683 -13.21 26.67 25.88
C LYS A 683 -12.95 27.74 24.82
N GLU A 684 -11.67 28.04 24.57
CA GLU A 684 -11.26 29.11 23.67
C GLU A 684 -9.90 28.78 23.07
N VAL A 685 -9.73 29.07 21.77
CA VAL A 685 -8.46 28.99 21.06
C VAL A 685 -8.19 30.33 20.41
N THR A 686 -7.04 30.92 20.72
CA THR A 686 -6.61 32.23 20.23
C THR A 686 -5.32 32.08 19.47
N VAL A 687 -5.10 32.98 18.51
CA VAL A 687 -3.85 33.10 17.79
C VAL A 687 -3.38 34.54 17.79
N LYS A 688 -2.07 34.71 17.86
CA LYS A 688 -1.35 35.93 17.53
C LYS A 688 -0.33 35.62 16.44
N VAL A 689 -0.30 36.44 15.41
CA VAL A 689 0.59 36.29 14.26
C VAL A 689 1.49 37.52 14.19
N THR A 690 2.80 37.32 14.23
CA THR A 690 3.78 38.41 14.19
C THR A 690 4.88 38.19 13.17
N ALA A 691 5.46 39.27 12.66
CA ALA A 691 6.71 39.27 11.91
C ALA A 691 7.74 40.15 12.64
N GLY A 692 8.65 39.53 13.39
CA GLY A 692 9.46 40.26 14.37
C GLY A 692 8.56 40.97 15.39
N GLU A 693 8.74 42.29 15.59
CA GLU A 693 7.91 43.09 16.49
C GLU A 693 6.56 43.52 15.89
N ARG A 694 6.34 43.30 14.58
CA ARG A 694 5.12 43.73 13.90
C ARG A 694 3.98 42.74 14.15
N ASP A 695 2.88 43.22 14.72
CA ASP A 695 1.61 42.49 14.81
C ASP A 695 0.93 42.45 13.43
N LEU A 696 0.67 41.25 12.93
CA LEU A 696 -0.01 41.02 11.66
C LEU A 696 -1.47 40.62 11.86
N GLY A 697 -1.85 40.19 13.06
CA GLY A 697 -3.19 39.73 13.34
C GLY A 697 -3.29 38.99 14.66
N ARG A 698 -4.43 39.17 15.33
CA ARG A 698 -4.81 38.40 16.51
C ARG A 698 -6.30 38.15 16.50
N GLY A 699 -6.71 37.02 17.04
CA GLY A 699 -8.12 36.71 17.18
C GLY A 699 -8.36 35.29 17.67
N GLU A 700 -9.64 34.97 17.78
CA GLU A 700 -10.11 33.63 18.07
C GLU A 700 -9.99 32.77 16.80
N MET A 701 -9.47 31.55 16.95
CA MET A 701 -9.47 30.55 15.90
C MET A 701 -10.84 29.87 15.87
N LYS A 702 -11.39 29.63 14.68
CA LYS A 702 -12.70 29.00 14.53
C LYS A 702 -12.55 27.49 14.41
N GLN A 703 -13.29 26.76 15.24
CA GLN A 703 -13.40 25.30 15.12
C GLN A 703 -14.03 24.93 13.77
N ILE A 704 -13.47 23.92 13.10
CA ILE A 704 -13.97 23.41 11.82
C ILE A 704 -15.03 22.33 12.10
N GLY A 705 -16.29 22.64 11.82
CA GLY A 705 -17.39 21.68 12.05
C GLY A 705 -17.44 21.23 13.51
N THR A 706 -17.47 19.92 13.74
CA THR A 706 -17.42 19.29 15.07
C THR A 706 -16.03 18.77 15.45
N THR A 707 -15.02 18.96 14.59
CA THR A 707 -13.65 18.45 14.79
C THR A 707 -12.88 19.22 15.87
N GLN A 708 -11.74 18.71 16.32
CA GLN A 708 -10.83 19.43 17.23
C GLN A 708 -9.83 20.34 16.50
N VAL A 709 -10.03 20.56 15.20
CA VAL A 709 -9.18 21.42 14.39
C VAL A 709 -9.72 22.84 14.38
N TYR A 710 -8.85 23.79 14.70
CA TYR A 710 -9.15 25.22 14.72
C TYR A 710 -8.42 25.92 13.58
N GLU A 711 -9.13 26.82 12.90
CA GLU A 711 -8.62 27.55 11.74
C GLU A 711 -8.63 29.05 11.98
N TYR A 712 -7.56 29.72 11.51
CA TYR A 712 -7.50 31.16 11.43
C TYR A 712 -7.00 31.61 10.06
N PRO A 713 -7.74 32.47 9.34
CA PRO A 713 -7.32 32.98 8.05
C PRO A 713 -6.11 33.91 8.23
N LEU A 714 -5.02 33.62 7.51
CA LEU A 714 -3.81 34.41 7.59
C LEU A 714 -3.94 35.69 6.75
N PRO A 715 -3.37 36.81 7.23
CA PRO A 715 -3.22 38.00 6.40
C PRO A 715 -2.28 37.72 5.23
N THR A 716 -2.30 38.58 4.20
CA THR A 716 -1.35 38.46 3.09
C THR A 716 0.08 38.56 3.60
N LEU A 717 0.85 37.48 3.40
CA LEU A 717 2.22 37.36 3.87
C LEU A 717 3.21 37.93 2.84
N VAL A 718 4.37 38.39 3.31
CA VAL A 718 5.46 38.98 2.55
C VAL A 718 6.64 38.01 2.52
N ALA A 719 7.26 37.80 1.37
CA ALA A 719 8.34 36.81 1.28
C ALA A 719 9.60 37.23 2.03
N GLY A 720 10.33 36.23 2.53
CA GLY A 720 11.61 36.43 3.22
C GLY A 720 11.48 36.90 4.68
N GLN A 721 10.25 37.07 5.18
CA GLN A 721 10.01 37.29 6.61
C GLN A 721 9.83 35.95 7.32
N THR A 722 10.25 35.87 8.58
CA THR A 722 9.83 34.80 9.48
C THR A 722 8.55 35.23 10.17
N ILE A 723 7.51 34.41 10.05
CA ILE A 723 6.27 34.61 10.79
C ILE A 723 6.28 33.74 12.02
N THR A 724 5.98 34.36 13.15
CA THR A 724 5.77 33.67 14.41
C THR A 724 4.28 33.57 14.67
N PHE A 725 3.80 32.34 14.87
CA PHE A 725 2.46 32.03 15.32
C PHE A 725 2.53 31.71 16.80
N THR A 726 1.76 32.41 17.61
CA THR A 726 1.55 32.08 19.01
C THR A 726 0.10 31.68 19.19
N ILE A 727 -0.14 30.40 19.46
CA ILE A 727 -1.48 29.84 19.66
C ILE A 727 -1.67 29.61 21.16
N GLY A 728 -2.72 30.19 21.72
CA GLY A 728 -3.11 30.02 23.11
C GLY A 728 -4.44 29.31 23.20
N ALA A 729 -4.53 28.28 24.04
CA ALA A 729 -5.77 27.55 24.27
C ALA A 729 -6.12 27.54 25.76
N THR A 730 -7.39 27.69 26.10
CA THR A 730 -7.87 27.60 27.48
C THR A 730 -8.99 26.58 27.64
N ASN A 731 -9.02 25.88 28.77
CA ASN A 731 -10.10 24.96 29.12
C ASN A 731 -11.14 25.62 30.05
N GLY A 732 -12.21 24.88 30.36
CA GLY A 732 -13.31 25.34 31.21
C GLY A 732 -12.87 25.77 32.63
N ALA A 733 -11.77 25.22 33.14
CA ALA A 733 -11.19 25.56 34.45
C ALA A 733 -10.27 26.79 34.41
N GLY A 734 -10.07 27.40 33.24
CA GLY A 734 -9.19 28.56 33.06
C GLY A 734 -7.70 28.22 33.01
N LYS A 735 -7.34 26.93 32.89
CA LYS A 735 -5.95 26.54 32.62
C LYS A 735 -5.65 26.79 31.15
N ALA A 736 -4.48 27.35 30.89
CA ALA A 736 -4.08 27.81 29.57
C ALA A 736 -2.77 27.13 29.13
N SER A 737 -2.67 26.84 27.85
CA SER A 737 -1.46 26.40 27.19
C SER A 737 -1.12 27.33 26.05
N LEU A 738 0.17 27.43 25.74
CA LEU A 738 0.69 28.32 24.72
C LEU A 738 1.74 27.60 23.90
N VAL A 739 1.58 27.55 22.58
CA VAL A 739 2.61 27.07 21.66
C VAL A 739 3.01 28.21 20.74
N THR A 740 4.32 28.37 20.54
CA THR A 740 4.86 29.36 19.62
C THR A 740 5.74 28.68 18.60
N GLU A 741 5.46 28.90 17.33
CA GLU A 741 6.24 28.38 16.21
C GLU A 741 6.60 29.51 15.25
N SER A 742 7.79 29.42 14.65
CA SER A 742 8.27 30.41 13.69
C SER A 742 8.58 29.74 12.36
N VAL A 743 7.90 30.20 11.30
CA VAL A 743 7.99 29.61 9.96
C VAL A 743 8.44 30.69 8.97
N PRO A 744 9.45 30.42 8.13
CA PRO A 744 9.83 31.35 7.06
C PRO A 744 8.74 31.39 5.98
N VAL A 745 8.38 32.60 5.54
CA VAL A 745 7.50 32.81 4.40
C VAL A 745 8.31 32.71 3.13
N THR A 746 7.97 31.75 2.28
CA THR A 746 8.61 31.55 1.00
C THR A 746 8.12 32.57 -0.02
N VAL A 747 8.89 32.73 -1.09
CA VAL A 747 8.50 33.61 -2.19
C VAL A 747 7.36 32.97 -2.95
N GLY A 748 6.19 33.62 -2.96
CA GLY A 748 5.08 33.19 -3.80
C GLY A 748 5.22 33.63 -5.24
N ILE A 749 4.75 32.79 -6.17
CA ILE A 749 4.69 33.08 -7.60
C ILE A 749 3.25 32.94 -8.10
N ARG A 750 2.86 33.80 -9.05
CA ARG A 750 1.54 33.74 -9.67
C ARG A 750 1.57 34.10 -11.14
N ILE A 751 0.80 33.38 -11.96
CA ILE A 751 0.48 33.77 -13.33
C ILE A 751 -0.70 34.74 -13.25
N ILE A 752 -0.42 36.02 -13.52
CA ILE A 752 -1.42 37.09 -13.40
C ILE A 752 -2.18 37.33 -14.71
N SER A 753 -1.65 36.85 -15.83
CA SER A 753 -2.30 36.93 -17.14
C SER A 753 -1.66 35.95 -18.11
N PRO A 754 -2.42 35.30 -18.99
CA PRO A 754 -3.88 35.25 -19.04
C PRO A 754 -4.46 34.27 -17.99
N PRO A 755 -5.72 34.44 -17.55
CA PRO A 755 -6.36 33.51 -16.62
C PRO A 755 -6.64 32.14 -17.28
N THR A 756 -6.83 31.11 -16.46
CA THR A 756 -7.27 29.78 -16.92
C THR A 756 -8.48 29.86 -17.85
N ASN A 757 -8.55 28.93 -18.81
CA ASN A 757 -9.51 28.82 -19.90
C ASN A 757 -9.48 29.93 -20.97
N THR A 758 -8.52 30.85 -20.92
CA THR A 758 -8.35 31.85 -21.99
C THR A 758 -8.03 31.18 -23.32
N LEU A 759 -8.67 31.65 -24.40
CA LEU A 759 -8.41 31.21 -25.77
C LEU A 759 -7.26 32.02 -26.38
N ILE A 760 -6.19 31.36 -26.80
CA ILE A 760 -4.96 31.95 -27.32
C ILE A 760 -4.90 31.75 -28.82
N GLN A 761 -5.18 32.81 -29.59
CA GLN A 761 -5.25 32.79 -31.06
C GLN A 761 -4.11 33.55 -31.74
N ARG A 762 -3.35 34.32 -30.96
CA ARG A 762 -2.22 35.16 -31.38
C ARG A 762 -1.13 35.10 -30.31
N PRO A 763 0.13 35.48 -30.63
CA PRO A 763 1.18 35.59 -29.61
C PRO A 763 0.68 36.33 -28.38
N THR A 764 0.75 35.70 -27.22
CA THR A 764 0.18 36.21 -25.96
C THR A 764 1.23 36.19 -24.86
N THR A 765 1.37 37.31 -24.16
CA THR A 765 2.30 37.43 -23.04
C THR A 765 1.73 36.77 -21.80
N ILE A 766 2.41 35.74 -21.32
CA ILE A 766 2.28 35.17 -19.98
C ILE A 766 3.00 36.11 -19.02
N ARG A 767 2.25 36.78 -18.15
CA ARG A 767 2.79 37.68 -17.12
C ARG A 767 2.81 37.00 -15.79
N ILE A 768 3.96 37.10 -15.13
CA ILE A 768 4.24 36.37 -13.90
C ILE A 768 4.64 37.38 -12.83
N GLN A 769 4.03 37.25 -11.67
CA GLN A 769 4.35 38.06 -10.50
C GLN A 769 5.01 37.17 -9.46
N ALA A 770 6.18 37.60 -8.98
CA ALA A 770 6.83 37.01 -7.81
C ALA A 770 6.74 37.99 -6.65
N ALA A 771 6.34 37.50 -5.47
CA ALA A 771 6.17 38.31 -4.27
C ALA A 771 7.46 38.42 -3.45
N GLY A 772 8.63 38.53 -4.10
CA GLY A 772 9.95 38.57 -3.45
C GLY A 772 11.11 38.40 -4.45
N LYS A 773 12.35 38.39 -3.95
CA LYS A 773 13.53 38.12 -4.79
C LYS A 773 13.56 36.64 -5.16
N VAL A 774 13.43 36.35 -6.45
CA VAL A 774 13.64 35.01 -7.01
C VAL A 774 14.87 35.05 -7.92
N ALA A 775 15.71 34.03 -7.83
CA ALA A 775 16.91 33.94 -8.66
C ALA A 775 16.56 33.54 -10.10
N LEU A 776 15.53 32.70 -10.25
CA LEU A 776 15.07 32.21 -11.53
C LEU A 776 13.57 31.92 -11.49
N VAL A 777 12.85 32.37 -12.51
CA VAL A 777 11.54 31.84 -12.85
C VAL A 777 11.68 30.95 -14.07
N ARG A 778 11.33 29.67 -13.94
CA ARG A 778 11.14 28.79 -15.10
C ARG A 778 9.69 28.87 -15.55
N VAL A 779 9.49 29.00 -16.85
CA VAL A 779 8.17 28.85 -17.47
C VAL A 779 8.16 27.51 -18.16
N LEU A 780 7.18 26.68 -17.83
CA LEU A 780 6.98 25.38 -18.40
C LEU A 780 5.67 25.37 -19.16
N LEU A 781 5.71 24.91 -20.40
CA LEU A 781 4.51 24.68 -21.18
C LEU A 781 4.30 23.19 -21.30
N ASN A 782 3.18 22.74 -20.73
CA ASN A 782 2.86 21.34 -20.54
C ASN A 782 4.02 20.59 -19.85
N GLY A 783 4.70 21.16 -18.86
CA GLY A 783 5.83 20.48 -18.19
C GLY A 783 7.17 20.49 -18.95
N PHE A 784 7.25 21.04 -20.17
CA PHE A 784 8.53 21.32 -20.83
C PHE A 784 8.98 22.75 -20.56
N GLU A 785 10.22 22.94 -20.13
CA GLU A 785 10.78 24.27 -19.92
C GLU A 785 10.87 25.05 -21.26
N VAL A 786 10.18 26.19 -21.34
CA VAL A 786 10.14 27.06 -22.54
C VAL A 786 10.80 28.41 -22.32
N ALA A 787 11.01 28.82 -21.06
CA ALA A 787 11.76 30.03 -20.74
C ALA A 787 12.41 29.99 -19.36
N ARG A 788 13.53 30.73 -19.27
CA ARG A 788 14.23 31.06 -18.03
C ARG A 788 14.26 32.57 -17.87
N LEU A 789 13.56 33.07 -16.85
CA LEU A 789 13.42 34.49 -16.59
C LEU A 789 14.20 34.82 -15.31
N ALA A 790 15.40 35.38 -15.47
CA ALA A 790 16.30 35.66 -14.36
C ALA A 790 16.06 37.03 -13.70
N LYS A 791 15.28 37.91 -14.33
CA LYS A 791 15.01 39.28 -13.84
C LYS A 791 13.57 39.70 -14.16
N PRO A 792 12.92 40.49 -13.30
CA PRO A 792 11.61 41.06 -13.58
C PRO A 792 11.69 42.17 -14.64
N PRO A 793 10.58 42.48 -15.36
CA PRO A 793 9.30 41.80 -15.30
C PRO A 793 9.40 40.38 -15.87
N TYR A 794 8.82 39.41 -15.14
CA TYR A 794 8.84 38.01 -15.56
C TYR A 794 7.74 37.80 -16.61
N GLU A 795 8.12 37.93 -17.88
CA GLU A 795 7.22 37.77 -19.01
C GLU A 795 7.74 36.73 -20.00
N TYR A 796 6.84 35.88 -20.49
CA TYR A 796 7.10 34.94 -21.58
C TYR A 796 6.04 35.13 -22.67
N VAL A 797 6.47 35.36 -23.92
CA VAL A 797 5.55 35.46 -25.05
C VAL A 797 5.30 34.07 -25.62
N TRP A 798 4.11 33.54 -25.39
CA TRP A 798 3.69 32.27 -25.95
C TRP A 798 3.12 32.46 -27.36
N ASN A 799 3.72 31.79 -28.35
CA ASN A 799 3.21 31.78 -29.72
C ASN A 799 2.35 30.53 -29.99
N PRO A 800 1.02 30.67 -30.18
CA PRO A 800 0.14 29.52 -30.35
C PRO A 800 0.35 28.76 -31.68
N THR A 801 1.05 29.33 -32.67
CA THR A 801 1.26 28.65 -33.96
C THR A 801 2.21 27.45 -33.86
N GLN A 802 3.05 27.42 -32.83
CA GLN A 802 4.03 26.37 -32.54
C GLN A 802 3.42 25.14 -31.86
N TYR A 803 2.14 25.18 -31.50
CA TYR A 803 1.47 24.16 -30.71
C TYR A 803 0.17 23.69 -31.37
N ASP A 804 -0.25 22.48 -31.00
CA ASP A 804 -1.47 21.87 -31.52
C ASP A 804 -2.73 22.46 -30.90
N ALA A 805 -3.87 22.18 -31.51
CA ALA A 805 -5.16 22.66 -31.03
C ALA A 805 -5.63 21.85 -29.81
N ALA A 806 -5.23 22.27 -28.61
CA ALA A 806 -5.58 21.61 -27.36
C ALA A 806 -5.69 22.61 -26.19
N THR A 807 -5.96 22.07 -25.00
CA THR A 807 -5.71 22.79 -23.74
C THR A 807 -4.27 22.50 -23.34
N HIS A 808 -3.50 23.56 -23.09
CA HIS A 808 -2.12 23.52 -22.66
C HIS A 808 -2.01 24.07 -21.24
N GLU A 809 -1.29 23.38 -20.39
CA GLU A 809 -0.85 23.92 -19.11
C GLU A 809 0.31 24.89 -19.33
N VAL A 810 0.24 26.05 -18.69
CA VAL A 810 1.39 26.92 -18.48
C VAL A 810 1.64 26.93 -16.98
N MET A 811 2.78 26.37 -16.57
CA MET A 811 3.24 26.34 -15.20
C MET A 811 4.45 27.26 -15.04
N VAL A 812 4.55 27.91 -13.90
CA VAL A 812 5.68 28.78 -13.56
C VAL A 812 6.26 28.37 -12.23
N GLU A 813 7.58 28.44 -12.15
CA GLU A 813 8.32 27.91 -11.03
C GLU A 813 9.38 28.91 -10.57
N ALA A 814 9.28 29.38 -9.32
CA ALA A 814 10.29 30.21 -8.70
C ALA A 814 11.37 29.36 -8.01
N PHE A 815 12.63 29.75 -8.21
CA PHE A 815 13.81 29.16 -7.55
C PHE A 815 14.65 30.22 -6.86
N ASP A 816 15.36 29.80 -5.81
CA ASP A 816 16.37 30.61 -5.13
C ASP A 816 17.77 30.47 -5.77
N GLU A 817 18.76 31.15 -5.19
CA GLU A 817 20.15 31.15 -5.67
C GLU A 817 20.85 29.78 -5.53
N LYS A 818 20.32 28.89 -4.69
CA LYS A 818 20.82 27.52 -4.48
C LYS A 818 20.13 26.50 -5.39
N GLY A 819 19.16 26.94 -6.21
CA GLY A 819 18.36 26.06 -7.05
C GLY A 819 17.25 25.32 -6.29
N MET A 820 17.00 25.69 -5.03
CA MET A 820 15.88 25.20 -4.25
C MET A 820 14.58 25.85 -4.70
N LEU A 821 13.52 25.10 -4.48
CA LEU A 821 12.22 25.41 -5.02
C LEU A 821 11.40 26.28 -4.09
N LEU A 822 10.98 27.46 -4.54
CA LEU A 822 10.29 28.43 -3.69
C LEU A 822 8.75 28.28 -3.73
N ASP A 823 8.16 28.37 -4.92
CA ASP A 823 6.70 28.26 -5.13
C ASP A 823 6.38 28.04 -6.62
N ALA A 824 5.22 27.47 -6.92
CA ALA A 824 4.74 27.21 -8.27
C ALA A 824 3.30 27.71 -8.46
N ASP A 825 2.96 28.01 -9.70
CA ASP A 825 1.59 28.31 -10.10
C ASP A 825 1.33 27.77 -11.52
N ALA A 826 0.09 27.45 -11.83
CA ALA A 826 -0.29 26.91 -13.13
C ALA A 826 -1.63 27.46 -13.63
N VAL A 827 -1.73 27.66 -14.93
CA VAL A 827 -2.99 27.98 -15.63
C VAL A 827 -3.16 27.08 -16.84
N TYR A 828 -4.40 26.79 -17.20
CA TYR A 828 -4.74 25.99 -18.37
C TYR A 828 -5.27 26.90 -19.48
N LEU A 829 -4.64 26.94 -20.64
CA LEU A 829 -4.95 27.84 -21.74
C LEU A 829 -5.32 27.07 -23.00
N ARG A 830 -6.24 27.59 -23.82
CA ARG A 830 -6.78 26.88 -24.99
C ARG A 830 -6.21 27.42 -26.29
N VAL A 831 -5.75 26.55 -27.19
CA VAL A 831 -5.38 26.89 -28.56
C VAL A 831 -6.46 26.38 -29.52
N PRO A 832 -7.05 27.22 -30.39
CA PRO A 832 -8.09 26.78 -31.31
C PRO A 832 -7.53 25.89 -32.44
N PRO A 833 -8.39 25.09 -33.11
CA PRO A 833 -8.05 24.44 -34.38
C PRO A 833 -7.50 25.45 -35.39
N LYS A 834 -6.36 25.12 -36.01
CA LYS A 834 -5.84 25.90 -37.15
C LYS A 834 -6.91 25.88 -38.24
N ARG A 835 -7.46 27.05 -38.60
CA ARG A 835 -8.35 27.17 -39.77
C ARG A 835 -7.52 26.79 -41.00
N ARG A 836 -8.02 25.84 -41.78
CA ARG A 836 -7.45 25.50 -43.10
C ARG A 836 -7.52 26.71 -44.02
#